data_AF-A0A2E0X4I5-F1
#
_entry.id   AF-A0A2E0X4I5-F1
#
_cell.length_a   1.000
_cell.length_b   1.000
_cell.length_c   1.000
_cell.angle_alpha   90.00
_cell.angle_beta   90.00
_cell.angle_gamma   90.00
#
_symmetry.space_group_name_H-M   'P 1'
#
loop_
_entity.id
_entity.type
_entity.pdbx_description
1 polymer ?
#
loop_
_entity_poly.entity_id
_entity_poly.type
_entity_poly.pdbx_seq_one_letter_code
_entity_poly.pdbx_strand_id
1 'polypeptide(L)'
;MSRKFLDAMTRKQLYRCLRGAELLEPRMLLAGDPVAEWRFDSSAGTTLVDSIGTSTGTITGSSVYNATATALVNAMPVWTAANPAQWGTGTRNGALRLFSDTDGAAVNSAVAPEVRSVSLWFKADTTNPTRYNSSTPNGGSTDGTPVAMPLFETGDSSAGLSIYIYSSRLYVGAWNSSVSGWSNGTFLFTGANDIAAGRWHHVVVTLNPTATLQANGLRGYLDGVEFAAGSGATIGGPAAIGLGRVDGTTRFLLGTGGNSVGNNNSPSANNHRGFAGYLDEARVYDETLTAADAVEIRDDTAPTAAEEAWLIRDSGRAATMGRFRFEGQLASEHFVFKWGSGLPAAMNPVTTYIQQNLNRLEMSWDILVEQSGMDPPPARNGVNYKINAYILETGLWFVDSGGGTFAGAFAGPDPTGFSALYTSPWALAQFQSPRSLPSASWGQVANTTTTPHEFTHVLQIEGGGFANSPYSGPFFEAHANFGASLVDDFDTGNFRAEITARNSINGRYGERQHRYSLATDFRYQAHLFLNYLTDHPSYGPQFVNSGLWSDVDAQGANKDPWEVLRNNFASDAEFASVYAEFVARTVTYKQFYGGELLSGLPAIPSHDTTERLHRSYLEPVGSSPGWFQVAEQDTPEQYGANIIPLTMIGKVGGQPHSVTVNLDGYMQPGQSEGIYATLVAASGSGASTQEWLSPTWQGGQQAWEVPGAATHLYLTVTAIPSVHRNYIWSHPFHGAGVGQEIERFPYRVSMTGAVPVRSETPTDTPNPGGGAIRHINPDRSLAGR
;
A
#
# COMPACT_ATOMS: atom_id res chain seq x y z
N MET A 1 -9.27 54.15 34.15
CA MET A 1 -8.30 53.29 34.86
C MET A 1 -6.98 54.05 34.99
N SER A 2 -6.22 53.88 36.08
CA SER A 2 -4.93 54.55 36.25
C SER A 2 -3.81 53.80 35.49
N ARG A 3 -2.79 54.52 35.01
CA ARG A 3 -1.68 53.97 34.21
C ARG A 3 -0.94 52.82 34.92
N LYS A 4 -0.83 52.89 36.25
CA LYS A 4 -0.25 51.82 37.10
C LYS A 4 -1.05 50.52 37.11
N PHE A 5 -2.34 50.55 36.77
CA PHE A 5 -3.19 49.36 36.73
C PHE A 5 -3.06 48.59 35.40
N LEU A 6 -2.71 49.29 34.31
CA LEU A 6 -2.47 48.72 32.99
C LEU A 6 -1.11 48.00 32.91
N ASP A 7 -0.09 48.53 33.57
CA ASP A 7 1.28 47.98 33.54
C ASP A 7 1.43 46.65 34.33
N ALA A 8 0.42 46.25 35.11
CA ALA A 8 0.48 45.07 36.00
C ALA A 8 -0.36 43.86 35.51
N MET A 9 -1.09 44.00 34.40
CA MET A 9 -1.95 42.92 33.88
C MET A 9 -1.22 42.08 32.83
N THR A 10 -1.38 40.77 32.91
CA THR A 10 -0.98 39.86 31.82
C THR A 10 -1.89 40.05 30.60
N ARG A 11 -1.36 39.82 29.40
CA ARG A 11 -2.05 40.01 28.10
C ARG A 11 -3.46 39.41 28.07
N LYS A 12 -3.60 38.18 28.61
CA LYS A 12 -4.86 37.42 28.72
C LYS A 12 -5.90 38.06 29.66
N GLN A 13 -5.44 38.81 30.66
CA GLN A 13 -6.31 39.57 31.57
C GLN A 13 -6.81 40.85 30.92
N LEU A 14 -5.96 41.53 30.13
CA LEU A 14 -6.32 42.76 29.41
C LEU A 14 -7.37 42.47 28.32
N TYR A 15 -7.17 41.39 27.56
CA TYR A 15 -8.10 40.91 26.53
C TYR A 15 -9.47 40.50 27.08
N ARG A 16 -9.53 39.95 28.31
CA ARG A 16 -10.80 39.62 28.98
C ARG A 16 -11.55 40.86 29.47
N CYS A 17 -10.85 41.93 29.85
CA CYS A 17 -11.48 43.19 30.26
C CYS A 17 -12.09 43.99 29.10
N LEU A 18 -11.60 43.83 27.88
CA LEU A 18 -12.02 44.61 26.71
C LEU A 18 -13.13 43.94 25.86
N ARG A 19 -13.51 42.69 26.14
CA ARG A 19 -14.49 41.90 25.36
C ARG A 19 -15.96 42.39 25.40
N GLY A 20 -16.23 43.57 25.97
CA GLY A 20 -17.58 44.12 26.13
C GLY A 20 -17.82 45.50 25.50
N ALA A 21 -16.84 46.08 24.81
CA ALA A 21 -17.00 47.37 24.13
C ALA A 21 -16.88 47.18 22.61
N GLU A 22 -17.97 47.42 21.87
CA GLU A 22 -17.89 47.70 20.43
C GLU A 22 -17.06 48.97 20.26
N LEU A 23 -15.84 48.85 19.73
CA LEU A 23 -15.03 49.98 19.30
C LEU A 23 -15.48 50.35 17.89
N LEU A 24 -16.08 51.54 17.74
CA LEU A 24 -16.45 52.18 16.47
C LEU A 24 -15.25 52.82 15.73
N GLU A 25 -14.02 52.48 16.10
CA GLU A 25 -12.78 53.05 15.56
C GLU A 25 -11.88 51.94 14.98
N PRO A 26 -11.03 52.23 13.98
CA PRO A 26 -10.09 51.25 13.40
C PRO A 26 -9.27 50.60 14.52
N ARG A 27 -9.17 49.26 14.44
CA ARG A 27 -8.54 48.39 15.44
C ARG A 27 -7.18 48.97 15.85
N MET A 28 -7.07 49.45 17.09
CA MET A 28 -5.84 50.00 17.62
C MET A 28 -4.83 48.85 17.73
N LEU A 29 -3.81 48.84 16.87
CA LEU A 29 -2.71 47.86 16.92
C LEU A 29 -1.99 48.03 18.26
N LEU A 30 -1.97 46.97 19.07
CA LEU A 30 -1.20 46.91 20.32
C LEU A 30 0.17 46.31 20.04
N ALA A 31 1.15 46.57 20.92
CA ALA A 31 2.41 45.84 20.90
C ALA A 31 2.12 44.32 20.90
N GLY A 32 2.75 43.60 19.99
CA GLY A 32 2.53 42.17 19.73
C GLY A 32 1.43 41.82 18.72
N ASP A 33 0.73 42.80 18.14
CA ASP A 33 -0.16 42.56 17.00
C ASP A 33 0.64 42.56 15.69
N PRO A 34 0.33 41.66 14.73
CA PRO A 34 0.92 41.74 13.41
C PRO A 34 0.53 43.06 12.71
N VAL A 35 1.43 43.58 11.88
CA VAL A 35 1.13 44.70 10.96
C VAL A 35 0.58 44.22 9.62
N ALA A 36 0.82 42.95 9.28
CA ALA A 36 0.13 42.23 8.24
C ALA A 36 -0.09 40.78 8.65
N GLU A 37 -1.27 40.25 8.40
CA GLU A 37 -1.61 38.85 8.64
C GLU A 37 -2.39 38.32 7.45
N TRP A 38 -1.74 37.45 6.69
CA TRP A 38 -2.35 36.82 5.54
C TRP A 38 -3.02 35.51 5.95
N ARG A 39 -4.34 35.51 5.83
CA ARG A 39 -5.19 34.33 6.00
C ARG A 39 -5.74 33.95 4.64
N PHE A 40 -5.59 32.68 4.26
CA PHE A 40 -6.02 32.23 2.95
C PHE A 40 -7.50 31.85 3.01
N ASP A 41 -8.36 32.83 2.69
CA ASP A 41 -9.81 32.64 2.63
C ASP A 41 -10.22 32.01 1.29
N SER A 42 -10.93 30.87 1.37
CA SER A 42 -11.49 30.12 0.25
C SER A 42 -12.41 30.93 -0.68
N SER A 43 -12.89 32.09 -0.23
CA SER A 43 -13.88 32.91 -0.95
C SER A 43 -13.28 33.98 -1.89
N ALA A 44 -11.96 34.23 -1.87
CA ALA A 44 -11.36 35.46 -2.42
C ALA A 44 -10.56 35.37 -3.75
N GLY A 45 -10.64 34.28 -4.52
CA GLY A 45 -9.98 34.21 -5.84
C GLY A 45 -8.44 34.13 -5.78
N THR A 46 -7.74 34.82 -6.70
CA THR A 46 -6.26 34.87 -6.82
C THR A 46 -5.60 35.92 -5.90
N THR A 47 -6.31 36.33 -4.85
CA THR A 47 -5.90 37.46 -4.00
C THR A 47 -5.44 36.95 -2.64
N LEU A 48 -4.27 37.41 -2.21
CA LEU A 48 -3.78 37.18 -0.85
C LEU A 48 -4.38 38.25 0.07
N VAL A 49 -5.38 37.90 0.86
CA VAL A 49 -6.08 38.88 1.73
C VAL A 49 -5.30 39.09 3.02
N ASP A 50 -4.86 40.33 3.25
CA ASP A 50 -4.39 40.78 4.55
C ASP A 50 -5.59 41.07 5.45
N SER A 51 -5.77 40.25 6.48
CA SER A 51 -6.86 40.35 7.46
C SER A 51 -6.76 41.58 8.37
N ILE A 52 -5.64 42.32 8.29
CA ILE A 52 -5.41 43.60 8.97
C ILE A 52 -5.73 44.79 8.04
N GLY A 53 -5.83 44.54 6.73
CA GLY A 53 -6.41 45.47 5.74
C GLY A 53 -5.45 46.49 5.14
N THR A 54 -4.14 46.27 5.22
CA THR A 54 -3.12 47.24 4.76
C THR A 54 -2.25 46.75 3.61
N SER A 55 -2.14 45.43 3.43
CA SER A 55 -1.05 44.82 2.64
C SER A 55 -1.51 43.63 1.78
N THR A 56 -2.62 43.76 1.04
CA THR A 56 -3.14 42.70 0.15
C THR A 56 -2.13 42.36 -0.96
N GLY A 57 -1.91 41.07 -1.21
CA GLY A 57 -0.99 40.57 -2.24
C GLY A 57 -1.69 39.89 -3.42
N THR A 58 -0.89 39.47 -4.42
CA THR A 58 -1.36 38.70 -5.59
C THR A 58 -0.74 37.32 -5.58
N ILE A 59 -1.55 36.28 -5.82
CA ILE A 59 -1.05 34.92 -6.05
C ILE A 59 -0.57 34.82 -7.49
N THR A 60 0.68 34.39 -7.68
CA THR A 60 1.33 34.29 -9.00
C THR A 60 1.79 32.85 -9.25
N GLY A 61 1.49 32.31 -10.42
CA GLY A 61 1.94 30.99 -10.83
C GLY A 61 1.35 30.63 -12.19
N SER A 62 2.16 30.03 -13.07
CA SER A 62 1.66 29.30 -14.23
C SER A 62 1.91 27.83 -13.98
N SER A 63 0.84 27.02 -13.91
CA SER A 63 1.01 25.61 -14.24
C SER A 63 1.58 25.56 -15.67
N VAL A 64 2.77 24.98 -15.81
CA VAL A 64 3.60 25.03 -17.01
C VAL A 64 2.79 24.80 -18.30
N TYR A 65 2.80 25.78 -19.22
CA TYR A 65 2.65 25.52 -20.66
C TYR A 65 3.79 26.19 -21.43
N ASN A 66 4.67 25.37 -22.02
CA ASN A 66 5.65 25.80 -23.01
C ASN A 66 4.98 25.84 -24.40
N ALA A 67 5.19 26.95 -25.10
CA ALA A 67 4.33 27.51 -26.12
C ALA A 67 4.70 27.14 -27.57
N THR A 68 4.79 25.86 -27.94
CA THR A 68 5.06 25.50 -29.36
C THR A 68 4.19 24.41 -30.00
N ALA A 69 3.19 23.86 -29.31
CA ALA A 69 2.21 22.99 -29.96
C ALA A 69 1.02 23.82 -30.48
N THR A 70 1.01 24.12 -31.77
CA THR A 70 -0.14 24.67 -32.49
C THR A 70 -1.25 23.63 -32.61
N ALA A 71 -1.98 23.38 -31.52
CA ALA A 71 -3.29 22.75 -31.56
C ALA A 71 -4.06 23.14 -30.29
N LEU A 72 -5.15 23.88 -30.48
CA LEU A 72 -6.14 24.17 -29.45
C LEU A 72 -6.69 22.86 -28.90
N VAL A 73 -6.24 22.47 -27.70
CA VAL A 73 -6.97 21.52 -26.86
C VAL A 73 -7.65 22.36 -25.78
N ASN A 74 -8.98 22.25 -25.76
CA ASN A 74 -9.89 23.01 -24.92
C ASN A 74 -9.43 23.06 -23.45
N ALA A 75 -9.17 24.30 -23.02
CA ALA A 75 -9.22 24.82 -21.66
C ALA A 75 -9.32 23.77 -20.53
N MET A 76 -8.18 23.43 -19.92
CA MET A 76 -8.18 23.26 -18.48
C MET A 76 -8.51 24.63 -17.86
N PRO A 77 -9.39 24.72 -16.85
CA PRO A 77 -9.80 26.02 -16.34
C PRO A 77 -8.59 26.71 -15.75
N VAL A 78 -8.42 27.98 -16.11
CA VAL A 78 -7.66 28.95 -15.32
C VAL A 78 -8.07 28.75 -13.86
N TRP A 79 -7.10 28.39 -13.03
CA TRP A 79 -7.25 28.15 -11.60
C TRP A 79 -7.91 29.36 -10.96
N THR A 80 -9.18 29.22 -10.63
CA THR A 80 -10.00 30.23 -9.96
C THR A 80 -10.70 29.53 -8.79
N ALA A 81 -10.99 30.29 -7.72
CA ALA A 81 -11.51 29.82 -6.42
C ALA A 81 -12.88 29.08 -6.44
N ALA A 82 -13.30 28.55 -7.59
CA ALA A 82 -14.50 27.73 -7.72
C ALA A 82 -14.24 26.22 -7.50
N ASN A 83 -13.01 25.78 -7.23
CA ASN A 83 -12.70 24.37 -6.97
C ASN A 83 -12.33 24.12 -5.48
N PRO A 84 -13.23 23.50 -4.69
CA PRO A 84 -12.99 23.16 -3.27
C PRO A 84 -11.81 22.20 -3.05
N ALA A 85 -11.34 21.51 -4.09
CA ALA A 85 -10.26 20.51 -3.99
C ALA A 85 -8.84 21.11 -3.82
N GLN A 86 -8.69 22.44 -3.87
CA GLN A 86 -7.40 23.13 -3.71
C GLN A 86 -7.12 23.65 -2.29
N TRP A 87 -8.03 23.38 -1.34
CA TRP A 87 -7.92 23.87 0.04
C TRP A 87 -7.54 22.71 0.96
N GLY A 88 -6.37 22.83 1.60
CA GLY A 88 -6.04 21.99 2.75
C GLY A 88 -6.71 22.53 4.00
N THR A 89 -7.01 21.65 4.96
CA THR A 89 -7.27 22.09 6.34
C THR A 89 -5.99 22.74 6.86
N GLY A 90 -5.99 24.06 6.95
CA GLY A 90 -4.93 24.82 7.60
C GLY A 90 -4.96 24.61 9.11
N THR A 91 -4.12 25.33 9.83
CA THR A 91 -3.99 25.16 11.28
C THR A 91 -5.27 25.63 12.00
N ARG A 92 -5.80 26.78 11.56
CA ARG A 92 -7.06 27.35 12.04
C ARG A 92 -8.06 27.69 10.94
N ASN A 93 -7.57 27.92 9.72
CA ASN A 93 -8.34 28.37 8.55
C ASN A 93 -7.92 27.56 7.30
N GLY A 94 -8.08 28.10 6.09
CA GLY A 94 -7.52 27.52 4.88
C GLY A 94 -6.01 27.81 4.77
N ALA A 95 -5.24 26.87 4.21
CA ALA A 95 -3.81 27.04 3.93
C ALA A 95 -3.53 27.27 2.43
N LEU A 96 -2.46 28.01 2.12
CA LEU A 96 -1.93 28.15 0.77
C LEU A 96 -1.19 26.89 0.36
N ARG A 97 -1.73 26.14 -0.59
CA ARG A 97 -1.06 25.01 -1.21
C ARG A 97 -0.25 25.46 -2.44
N LEU A 98 1.02 25.10 -2.47
CA LEU A 98 1.95 25.37 -3.58
C LEU A 98 2.48 24.04 -4.13
N PHE A 99 2.44 23.87 -5.46
CA PHE A 99 2.71 22.59 -6.13
C PHE A 99 3.98 22.59 -6.99
N SER A 100 4.45 23.76 -7.42
CA SER A 100 5.53 23.87 -8.40
C SER A 100 6.56 24.94 -8.07
N ASP A 101 7.67 24.88 -8.79
CA ASP A 101 8.76 25.85 -8.67
C ASP A 101 8.44 27.25 -9.19
N THR A 102 7.26 27.42 -9.79
CA THR A 102 6.74 28.70 -10.28
C THR A 102 5.61 29.28 -9.43
N ASP A 103 5.04 28.51 -8.51
CA ASP A 103 3.92 28.97 -7.68
C ASP A 103 4.43 29.81 -6.50
N GLY A 104 3.71 30.87 -6.15
CA GLY A 104 3.95 31.65 -4.96
C GLY A 104 2.96 32.80 -4.82
N ALA A 105 3.10 33.58 -3.76
CA ALA A 105 2.38 34.84 -3.60
C ALA A 105 3.36 35.99 -3.41
N ALA A 106 3.01 37.15 -3.94
CA ALA A 106 3.82 38.36 -3.85
C ALA A 106 3.00 39.52 -3.28
N VAL A 107 3.59 40.27 -2.35
CA VAL A 107 3.07 41.54 -1.86
C VAL A 107 3.98 42.64 -2.38
N ASN A 108 3.39 43.58 -3.12
CA ASN A 108 4.13 44.65 -3.76
C ASN A 108 4.78 45.58 -2.71
N SER A 109 6.00 46.05 -2.97
CA SER A 109 6.72 46.97 -2.08
C SER A 109 5.98 48.27 -1.76
N ALA A 110 5.03 48.70 -2.61
CA ALA A 110 4.20 49.88 -2.36
C ALA A 110 3.22 49.73 -1.20
N VAL A 111 2.87 48.48 -0.83
CA VAL A 111 1.93 48.15 0.24
C VAL A 111 2.53 47.20 1.28
N ALA A 112 3.75 46.73 1.09
CA ALA A 112 4.40 45.86 2.05
C ALA A 112 4.76 46.63 3.34
N PRO A 113 4.61 46.02 4.54
CA PRO A 113 5.04 46.62 5.79
C PRO A 113 6.56 46.50 5.99
N GLU A 114 7.10 47.28 6.95
CA GLU A 114 8.47 47.07 7.43
C GLU A 114 8.55 45.75 8.21
N VAL A 115 9.52 44.90 7.87
CA VAL A 115 9.67 43.56 8.49
C VAL A 115 10.71 43.62 9.60
N ARG A 116 10.29 43.32 10.84
CA ARG A 116 11.20 43.09 11.98
C ARG A 116 11.10 41.68 12.54
N SER A 117 9.89 41.14 12.54
CA SER A 117 9.69 39.72 12.80
C SER A 117 8.70 39.12 11.81
N VAL A 118 8.87 37.83 11.55
CA VAL A 118 8.01 37.03 10.69
C VAL A 118 7.65 35.76 11.44
N SER A 119 6.37 35.39 11.38
CA SER A 119 5.86 34.11 11.86
C SER A 119 5.07 33.44 10.75
N LEU A 120 5.26 32.15 10.53
CA LEU A 120 4.40 31.36 9.64
C LEU A 120 4.38 29.89 10.04
N TRP A 121 3.31 29.20 9.64
CA TRP A 121 3.25 27.75 9.63
C TRP A 121 3.59 27.23 8.23
N PHE A 122 4.31 26.11 8.18
CA PHE A 122 4.57 25.40 6.94
C PHE A 122 4.41 23.89 7.11
N LYS A 123 3.89 23.22 6.10
CA LYS A 123 3.88 21.77 5.96
C LYS A 123 4.48 21.41 4.61
N ALA A 124 5.77 21.12 4.62
CA ALA A 124 6.53 20.87 3.40
C ALA A 124 6.20 19.48 2.84
N ASP A 125 6.05 19.35 1.53
CA ASP A 125 5.93 18.03 0.88
C ASP A 125 7.26 17.27 0.94
N THR A 126 8.36 18.00 0.92
CA THR A 126 9.71 17.46 1.00
C THR A 126 10.61 18.39 1.79
N THR A 127 11.63 17.85 2.46
CA THR A 127 12.64 18.65 3.16
C THR A 127 14.00 18.64 2.45
N ASN A 128 14.17 17.85 1.39
CA ASN A 128 15.42 17.74 0.65
C ASN A 128 15.21 17.78 -0.87
N PRO A 129 14.85 18.94 -1.43
CA PRO A 129 14.70 19.10 -2.87
C PRO A 129 16.08 19.14 -3.55
N THR A 130 16.21 18.61 -4.77
CA THR A 130 17.43 18.75 -5.58
C THR A 130 17.12 19.30 -6.97
N ARG A 131 18.20 19.65 -7.69
CA ARG A 131 18.11 20.33 -8.97
C ARG A 131 17.73 19.39 -10.12
N TYR A 132 16.73 19.79 -10.89
CA TYR A 132 16.44 19.30 -12.24
C TYR A 132 17.29 20.03 -13.28
N ASN A 133 18.10 19.31 -14.07
CA ASN A 133 18.81 19.87 -15.23
C ASN A 133 17.96 19.70 -16.51
N SER A 134 17.50 20.81 -17.09
CA SER A 134 16.63 20.83 -18.27
C SER A 134 17.36 20.85 -19.63
N SER A 135 18.70 20.79 -19.67
CA SER A 135 19.45 20.98 -20.92
C SER A 135 19.37 19.83 -21.92
N THR A 136 18.67 18.73 -21.61
CA THR A 136 18.37 17.66 -22.58
C THR A 136 16.87 17.64 -22.90
N PRO A 137 16.46 17.47 -24.18
CA PRO A 137 15.05 17.45 -24.59
C PRO A 137 14.16 16.40 -23.89
N ASN A 138 14.77 15.42 -23.21
CA ASN A 138 14.09 14.40 -22.39
C ASN A 138 14.53 14.44 -20.91
N GLY A 139 15.23 15.50 -20.48
CA GLY A 139 15.77 15.83 -19.15
C GLY A 139 16.17 14.68 -18.22
N GLY A 140 16.95 13.74 -18.74
CA GLY A 140 17.68 12.80 -17.88
C GLY A 140 18.94 13.49 -17.34
N SER A 141 18.88 13.98 -16.10
CA SER A 141 19.96 13.94 -15.09
C SER A 141 19.64 14.95 -13.99
N THR A 142 19.44 14.47 -12.76
CA THR A 142 19.71 15.28 -11.56
C THR A 142 21.21 15.26 -11.32
N ASP A 143 21.77 16.37 -10.84
CA ASP A 143 23.15 16.39 -10.36
C ASP A 143 23.25 15.95 -8.88
N GLY A 144 22.11 15.63 -8.24
CA GLY A 144 22.03 15.33 -6.81
C GLY A 144 22.31 16.54 -5.91
N THR A 145 22.46 17.75 -6.49
CA THR A 145 22.75 18.97 -5.76
C THR A 145 21.47 19.49 -5.11
N PRO A 146 21.42 19.60 -3.77
CA PRO A 146 20.27 20.18 -3.08
C PRO A 146 20.02 21.62 -3.53
N VAL A 147 18.75 22.04 -3.54
CA VAL A 147 18.33 23.41 -3.87
C VAL A 147 17.58 24.03 -2.69
N ALA A 148 17.57 25.36 -2.59
CA ALA A 148 16.79 26.05 -1.56
C ALA A 148 15.31 26.18 -1.98
N MET A 149 14.38 25.92 -1.05
CA MET A 149 12.94 26.20 -1.19
C MET A 149 12.54 27.35 -0.27
N PRO A 150 12.30 28.57 -0.80
CA PRO A 150 11.88 29.72 -0.02
C PRO A 150 10.48 29.53 0.54
N LEU A 151 10.33 29.75 1.85
CA LEU A 151 9.03 29.87 2.52
C LEU A 151 8.60 31.33 2.56
N PHE A 152 9.55 32.22 2.86
CA PHE A 152 9.34 33.66 2.97
C PHE A 152 10.58 34.40 2.48
N GLU A 153 10.37 35.55 1.86
CA GLU A 153 11.43 36.54 1.67
C GLU A 153 10.94 37.98 1.70
N THR A 154 11.87 38.89 1.97
CA THR A 154 11.73 40.31 1.71
C THR A 154 13.07 40.94 1.37
N GLY A 155 13.05 42.03 0.60
CA GLY A 155 14.25 42.79 0.25
C GLY A 155 14.86 42.38 -1.08
N ASP A 156 16.16 42.62 -1.21
CA ASP A 156 16.92 42.34 -2.42
C ASP A 156 18.33 41.78 -2.11
N SER A 157 19.20 41.62 -3.12
CA SER A 157 20.56 41.13 -2.91
C SER A 157 21.45 42.06 -2.07
N SER A 158 21.04 43.29 -1.80
CA SER A 158 21.77 44.29 -1.03
C SER A 158 21.34 44.28 0.44
N ALA A 159 20.06 44.14 0.72
CA ALA A 159 19.53 44.00 2.07
C ALA A 159 18.19 43.26 2.09
N GLY A 160 17.99 42.36 3.06
CA GLY A 160 16.78 41.54 3.11
C GLY A 160 16.77 40.47 4.19
N LEU A 161 15.71 39.67 4.19
CA LEU A 161 15.49 38.52 5.07
C LEU A 161 14.90 37.36 4.25
N SER A 162 15.31 36.13 4.59
CA SER A 162 14.83 34.91 3.93
C SER A 162 14.56 33.79 4.94
N ILE A 163 13.50 33.02 4.71
CA ILE A 163 13.23 31.74 5.38
C ILE A 163 13.13 30.69 4.29
N TYR A 164 13.87 29.59 4.42
CA TYR A 164 13.88 28.55 3.40
C TYR A 164 14.29 27.17 3.93
N ILE A 165 13.94 26.13 3.18
CA ILE A 165 14.35 24.76 3.43
C ILE A 165 15.50 24.39 2.50
N TYR A 166 16.54 23.76 3.03
CA TYR A 166 17.66 23.25 2.24
C TYR A 166 18.27 22.02 2.93
N SER A 167 18.44 20.91 2.21
CA SER A 167 19.14 19.72 2.72
C SER A 167 18.62 19.23 4.10
N SER A 168 17.30 19.09 4.24
CA SER A 168 16.60 18.65 5.46
C SER A 168 16.80 19.55 6.68
N ARG A 169 17.08 20.83 6.46
CA ARG A 169 17.17 21.86 7.50
C ARG A 169 16.31 23.05 7.14
N LEU A 170 15.81 23.72 8.16
CA LEU A 170 15.25 25.05 8.05
C LEU A 170 16.38 26.07 8.20
N TYR A 171 16.40 27.07 7.33
CA TYR A 171 17.33 28.19 7.36
C TYR A 171 16.56 29.50 7.49
N VAL A 172 17.16 30.42 8.23
CA VAL A 172 16.72 31.80 8.35
C VAL A 172 17.93 32.71 8.16
N GLY A 173 17.78 33.75 7.35
CA GLY A 173 18.90 34.60 6.94
C GLY A 173 18.51 36.06 6.92
N ALA A 174 19.44 36.94 7.28
CA ALA A 174 19.28 38.38 7.11
C ALA A 174 20.61 39.04 6.72
N TRP A 175 20.55 40.08 5.90
CA TRP A 175 21.74 40.79 5.44
C TRP A 175 21.45 42.27 5.20
N ASN A 176 22.50 43.10 5.29
CA ASN A 176 22.49 44.45 4.79
C ASN A 176 23.92 44.89 4.45
N SER A 177 24.20 45.05 3.17
CA SER A 177 25.52 45.44 2.66
C SER A 177 25.95 46.86 3.06
N SER A 178 25.01 47.73 3.44
CA SER A 178 25.28 49.07 3.96
C SER A 178 25.71 49.08 5.44
N VAL A 179 25.45 48.00 6.18
CA VAL A 179 25.90 47.85 7.57
C VAL A 179 27.33 47.32 7.56
N SER A 180 28.24 48.11 8.12
CA SER A 180 29.66 47.75 8.20
C SER A 180 29.85 46.38 8.85
N GLY A 181 30.56 45.49 8.14
CA GLY A 181 30.84 44.12 8.61
C GLY A 181 29.72 43.11 8.39
N TRP A 182 28.58 43.48 7.79
CA TRP A 182 27.42 42.58 7.59
C TRP A 182 27.10 42.29 6.12
N SER A 183 28.05 42.53 5.22
CA SER A 183 27.86 42.34 3.78
C SER A 183 27.62 40.89 3.35
N ASN A 184 27.99 39.89 4.17
CA ASN A 184 27.71 38.47 3.93
C ASN A 184 26.43 37.98 4.64
N GLY A 185 25.80 38.82 5.45
CA GLY A 185 24.65 38.45 6.27
C GLY A 185 24.97 37.50 7.41
N THR A 186 23.91 37.12 8.12
CA THR A 186 23.89 36.07 9.15
C THR A 186 22.85 35.04 8.72
N PHE A 187 23.22 33.77 8.77
CA PHE A 187 22.33 32.65 8.46
C PHE A 187 22.35 31.67 9.63
N LEU A 188 21.17 31.35 10.12
CA LEU A 188 20.95 30.40 11.20
C LEU A 188 20.22 29.19 10.62
N PHE A 189 20.49 28.00 11.13
CA PHE A 189 19.85 26.78 10.65
C PHE A 189 19.66 25.77 11.77
N THR A 190 18.69 24.88 11.57
CA THR A 190 18.38 23.78 12.49
C THR A 190 19.34 22.60 12.33
N GLY A 191 19.28 21.64 13.25
CA GLY A 191 19.80 20.30 13.04
C GLY A 191 19.20 19.65 11.79
N ALA A 192 19.91 18.68 11.23
CA ALA A 192 19.37 17.89 10.11
C ALA A 192 18.21 17.03 10.60
N ASN A 193 17.08 17.08 9.90
CA ASN A 193 15.83 16.37 10.21
C ASN A 193 15.06 16.89 11.44
N ASP A 194 15.38 18.10 11.94
CA ASP A 194 14.55 18.79 12.93
C ASP A 194 13.16 19.16 12.36
N ILE A 195 13.05 19.18 11.02
CA ILE A 195 11.80 19.33 10.28
C ILE A 195 11.48 18.05 9.50
N ALA A 196 10.20 17.71 9.40
CA ALA A 196 9.72 16.54 8.69
C ALA A 196 8.72 16.93 7.59
N ALA A 197 8.81 16.23 6.46
CA ALA A 197 7.81 16.36 5.40
C ALA A 197 6.43 15.90 5.89
N GLY A 198 5.36 16.56 5.44
CA GLY A 198 3.99 16.24 5.82
C GLY A 198 3.59 16.67 7.23
N ARG A 199 4.50 17.22 8.03
CA ARG A 199 4.21 17.78 9.37
C ARG A 199 4.07 19.29 9.33
N TRP A 200 3.18 19.82 10.16
CA TRP A 200 3.09 21.25 10.39
C TRP A 200 4.22 21.68 11.33
N HIS A 201 5.01 22.65 10.88
CA HIS A 201 6.05 23.30 11.66
C HIS A 201 5.77 24.80 11.73
N HIS A 202 6.04 25.39 12.89
CA HIS A 202 5.93 26.82 13.11
C HIS A 202 7.32 27.45 13.17
N VAL A 203 7.57 28.45 12.33
CA VAL A 203 8.83 29.20 12.34
C VAL A 203 8.58 30.65 12.72
N VAL A 204 9.43 31.16 13.60
CA VAL A 204 9.54 32.60 13.90
C VAL A 204 10.96 33.06 13.65
N VAL A 205 11.09 34.17 12.92
CA VAL A 205 12.35 34.89 12.76
C VAL A 205 12.17 36.27 13.33
N THR A 206 13.09 36.69 14.19
CA THR A 206 13.04 38.02 14.77
C THR A 206 14.39 38.73 14.66
N LEU A 207 14.29 40.03 14.41
CA LEU A 207 15.40 40.92 14.19
C LEU A 207 15.30 42.08 15.17
N ASN A 208 16.40 42.39 15.84
CA ASN A 208 16.54 43.56 16.68
C ASN A 208 17.19 44.69 15.86
N PRO A 209 16.38 45.62 15.30
CA PRO A 209 16.88 46.60 14.34
C PRO A 209 17.71 47.67 15.05
N THR A 210 19.01 47.65 14.81
CA THR A 210 19.89 48.78 15.16
C THR A 210 20.71 49.18 13.94
N ALA A 211 21.18 50.43 13.92
CA ALA A 211 21.99 50.96 12.82
C ALA A 211 23.39 50.31 12.71
N THR A 212 23.77 49.48 13.69
CA THR A 212 25.08 48.82 13.75
C THR A 212 24.88 47.33 14.00
N LEU A 213 25.86 46.51 13.64
CA LEU A 213 25.75 45.08 13.83
C LEU A 213 25.82 44.72 15.33
N GLN A 214 24.77 44.09 15.86
CA GLN A 214 24.70 43.65 17.26
C GLN A 214 24.73 42.13 17.34
N ALA A 215 25.45 41.61 18.33
CA ALA A 215 25.42 40.18 18.64
C ALA A 215 24.02 39.76 19.11
N ASN A 216 23.56 38.57 18.70
CA ASN A 216 22.22 38.05 18.97
C ASN A 216 21.08 38.95 18.47
N GLY A 217 21.36 39.79 17.46
CA GLY A 217 20.38 40.66 16.81
C GLY A 217 19.45 39.92 15.84
N LEU A 218 19.80 38.69 15.41
CA LEU A 218 18.94 37.79 14.65
C LEU A 218 18.69 36.53 15.48
N ARG A 219 17.44 36.08 15.59
CA ARG A 219 17.08 34.81 16.25
C ARG A 219 16.08 34.03 15.42
N GLY A 220 16.19 32.72 15.48
CA GLY A 220 15.26 31.78 14.85
C GLY A 220 14.65 30.85 15.89
N TYR A 221 13.34 30.65 15.79
CA TYR A 221 12.58 29.71 16.59
C TYR A 221 11.88 28.70 15.68
N LEU A 222 11.90 27.43 16.07
CA LEU A 222 11.17 26.33 15.43
C LEU A 222 10.29 25.71 16.50
N ASP A 223 8.99 25.59 16.19
CA ASP A 223 7.98 25.01 17.08
C ASP A 223 8.03 25.61 18.49
N GLY A 224 8.24 26.94 18.57
CA GLY A 224 8.32 27.70 19.82
C GLY A 224 9.64 27.59 20.59
N VAL A 225 10.64 26.88 20.08
CA VAL A 225 11.96 26.73 20.71
C VAL A 225 13.02 27.48 19.90
N GLU A 226 13.88 28.27 20.56
CA GLU A 226 15.01 28.92 19.89
C GLU A 226 16.01 27.86 19.42
N PHE A 227 16.23 27.77 18.11
CA PHE A 227 17.24 26.85 17.57
C PHE A 227 18.60 27.52 17.40
N ALA A 228 18.64 28.86 17.22
CA ALA A 228 19.88 29.60 17.08
C ALA A 228 19.70 31.12 17.22
N ALA A 229 20.80 31.80 17.53
CA ALA A 229 20.94 33.26 17.51
C ALA A 229 22.26 33.67 16.85
N GLY A 230 22.27 34.85 16.22
CA GLY A 230 23.46 35.40 15.58
C GLY A 230 23.39 36.92 15.43
N SER A 231 24.40 37.50 14.80
CA SER A 231 24.48 38.95 14.63
C SER A 231 23.35 39.49 13.75
N GLY A 232 22.80 40.66 14.07
CA GLY A 232 21.76 41.31 13.28
C GLY A 232 21.77 42.84 13.39
N ALA A 233 21.20 43.50 12.40
CA ALA A 233 21.03 44.95 12.30
C ALA A 233 19.81 45.28 11.42
N THR A 234 19.43 46.55 11.28
CA THR A 234 18.33 46.95 10.39
C THR A 234 18.57 46.52 8.94
N ILE A 235 17.57 45.89 8.31
CA ILE A 235 17.62 45.41 6.91
C ILE A 235 17.10 46.42 5.87
N GLY A 236 16.67 47.61 6.29
CA GLY A 236 16.17 48.67 5.41
C GLY A 236 14.67 48.94 5.57
N GLY A 237 14.10 49.73 4.65
CA GLY A 237 12.67 50.05 4.63
C GLY A 237 11.82 48.98 3.93
N PRO A 238 10.51 49.23 3.72
CA PRO A 238 9.62 48.24 3.12
C PRO A 238 10.10 47.79 1.74
N ALA A 239 10.03 46.48 1.51
CA ALA A 239 10.40 45.84 0.25
C ALA A 239 9.33 44.81 -0.13
N ALA A 240 9.35 44.35 -1.38
CA ALA A 240 8.44 43.30 -1.82
C ALA A 240 8.58 42.07 -0.91
N ILE A 241 7.47 41.37 -0.68
CA ILE A 241 7.43 40.15 0.12
C ILE A 241 7.03 38.98 -0.78
N GLY A 242 7.83 37.93 -0.76
CA GLY A 242 7.53 36.66 -1.42
C GLY A 242 7.13 35.58 -0.41
N LEU A 243 6.05 34.86 -0.69
CA LEU A 243 5.62 33.66 0.05
C LEU A 243 5.70 32.45 -0.87
N GLY A 244 6.47 31.45 -0.45
CA GLY A 244 6.67 30.20 -1.19
C GLY A 244 7.48 30.32 -2.48
N ARG A 245 7.91 31.54 -2.84
CA ARG A 245 8.75 31.81 -4.01
C ARG A 245 9.52 33.11 -3.81
N VAL A 246 10.65 33.21 -4.51
CA VAL A 246 11.42 34.44 -4.66
C VAL A 246 10.77 35.39 -5.68
N ASP A 247 10.50 36.63 -5.26
CA ASP A 247 10.10 37.78 -6.06
C ASP A 247 11.27 38.80 -6.14
N GLY A 248 12.31 38.44 -6.91
CA GLY A 248 13.46 39.31 -7.18
C GLY A 248 14.82 38.67 -6.91
N THR A 249 15.79 39.45 -6.42
CA THR A 249 17.11 38.94 -6.02
C THR A 249 17.15 38.67 -4.52
N THR A 250 17.36 37.44 -4.09
CA THR A 250 17.51 37.12 -2.66
C THR A 250 18.83 36.40 -2.38
N ARG A 251 19.10 36.06 -1.12
CA ARG A 251 20.32 35.37 -0.71
C ARG A 251 20.02 34.07 0.02
N PHE A 252 20.79 33.03 -0.32
CA PHE A 252 20.78 31.75 0.38
C PHE A 252 22.20 31.37 0.81
N LEU A 253 22.31 30.77 1.99
CA LEU A 253 23.44 29.94 2.37
C LEU A 253 23.16 28.50 1.91
N LEU A 254 24.04 27.96 1.06
CA LEU A 254 23.94 26.60 0.54
C LEU A 254 25.00 25.73 1.24
N GLY A 255 24.61 25.13 2.37
CA GLY A 255 25.48 24.30 3.22
C GLY A 255 25.73 24.91 4.60
N THR A 256 26.67 24.35 5.37
CA THR A 256 26.99 24.77 6.75
C THR A 256 28.26 25.61 6.87
N GLY A 257 28.90 25.97 5.74
CA GLY A 257 30.08 26.86 5.70
C GLY A 257 30.14 27.63 4.38
N GLY A 258 30.69 28.85 4.41
CA GLY A 258 30.89 29.70 3.22
C GLY A 258 30.13 31.03 3.25
N ASN A 259 30.26 31.82 2.17
CA ASN A 259 29.53 33.06 1.96
C ASN A 259 28.16 32.79 1.34
N SER A 260 27.15 33.60 1.67
CA SER A 260 25.85 33.56 0.97
C SER A 260 26.02 33.80 -0.53
N VAL A 261 25.26 33.10 -1.37
CA VAL A 261 25.27 33.32 -2.81
C VAL A 261 24.28 34.44 -3.14
N GLY A 262 24.78 35.55 -3.69
CA GLY A 262 23.97 36.69 -4.15
C GLY A 262 23.61 36.61 -5.63
N ASN A 263 22.45 37.17 -5.99
CA ASN A 263 21.93 37.33 -7.35
C ASN A 263 21.31 36.06 -7.98
N ASN A 264 20.12 35.69 -7.51
CA ASN A 264 19.34 34.61 -8.08
C ASN A 264 18.00 35.13 -8.65
N ASN A 265 18.09 36.01 -9.66
CA ASN A 265 16.94 36.75 -10.23
C ASN A 265 16.27 36.04 -11.42
N SER A 266 16.50 34.74 -11.61
CA SER A 266 15.93 34.03 -12.76
C SER A 266 15.62 32.58 -12.38
N PRO A 267 14.45 32.05 -12.75
CA PRO A 267 14.18 30.60 -12.71
C PRO A 267 15.26 29.77 -13.45
N SER A 268 16.06 30.41 -14.32
CA SER A 268 17.20 29.82 -15.04
C SER A 268 18.56 29.91 -14.32
N ALA A 269 18.66 30.62 -13.18
CA ALA A 269 19.88 30.79 -12.37
C ALA A 269 19.98 29.74 -11.22
N ASN A 270 19.61 28.50 -11.53
CA ASN A 270 20.24 27.25 -11.09
C ASN A 270 20.26 26.79 -9.61
N ASN A 271 20.04 27.61 -8.59
CA ASN A 271 20.27 27.17 -7.18
C ASN A 271 19.08 27.29 -6.20
N HIS A 272 17.88 27.65 -6.64
CA HIS A 272 16.66 27.64 -5.80
C HIS A 272 15.42 27.19 -6.60
N ARG A 273 14.33 26.83 -5.91
CA ARG A 273 13.01 26.50 -6.49
C ARG A 273 11.88 27.03 -5.61
N GLY A 274 10.70 27.26 -6.18
CA GLY A 274 9.48 27.47 -5.39
C GLY A 274 9.22 26.34 -4.39
N PHE A 275 8.53 26.67 -3.31
CA PHE A 275 8.17 25.75 -2.24
C PHE A 275 7.04 24.82 -2.68
N ALA A 276 7.19 23.53 -2.38
CA ALA A 276 6.15 22.53 -2.51
C ALA A 276 5.63 22.16 -1.12
N GLY A 277 4.37 22.47 -0.85
CA GLY A 277 3.76 22.25 0.46
C GLY A 277 2.65 23.24 0.79
N TYR A 278 2.30 23.33 2.07
CA TYR A 278 1.32 24.26 2.59
C TYR A 278 2.00 25.38 3.40
N LEU A 279 1.54 26.61 3.24
CA LEU A 279 1.85 27.75 4.10
C LEU A 279 0.56 28.25 4.75
N ASP A 280 0.63 28.62 6.03
CA ASP A 280 -0.52 29.15 6.76
C ASP A 280 -0.10 30.19 7.81
N GLU A 281 -1.05 31.03 8.22
CA GLU A 281 -0.91 32.04 9.28
C GLU A 281 0.39 32.87 9.14
N ALA A 282 0.68 33.32 7.91
CA ALA A 282 1.84 34.14 7.61
C ALA A 282 1.63 35.56 8.15
N ARG A 283 2.49 35.97 9.08
CA ARG A 283 2.38 37.20 9.88
C ARG A 283 3.68 37.97 9.86
N VAL A 284 3.58 39.29 9.69
CA VAL A 284 4.69 40.23 9.79
C VAL A 284 4.45 41.19 10.95
N TYR A 285 5.51 41.51 11.66
CA TYR A 285 5.52 42.42 12.80
C TYR A 285 6.55 43.52 12.59
N ASP A 286 6.22 44.74 13.01
CA ASP A 286 7.09 45.92 13.04
C ASP A 286 7.85 46.07 14.37
N GLU A 287 7.92 44.97 15.13
CA GLU A 287 8.64 44.85 16.41
C GLU A 287 9.42 43.54 16.51
N THR A 288 10.32 43.49 17.50
CA THR A 288 11.13 42.31 17.81
C THR A 288 10.35 41.41 18.78
N LEU A 289 10.01 40.19 18.33
CA LEU A 289 9.34 39.20 19.15
C LEU A 289 10.30 38.51 20.14
N THR A 290 9.83 38.25 21.34
CA THR A 290 10.54 37.46 22.35
C THR A 290 10.30 35.96 22.19
N ALA A 291 11.06 35.13 22.92
CA ALA A 291 10.81 33.69 22.98
C ALA A 291 9.40 33.35 23.52
N ALA A 292 8.89 34.16 24.46
CA ALA A 292 7.55 33.98 25.00
C ALA A 292 6.48 34.28 23.93
N ASP A 293 6.70 35.30 23.10
CA ASP A 293 5.80 35.64 22.00
C ASP A 293 5.79 34.54 20.94
N ALA A 294 6.96 33.94 20.62
CA ALA A 294 7.03 32.83 19.68
C ALA A 294 6.19 31.62 20.14
N VAL A 295 6.23 31.29 21.44
CA VAL A 295 5.40 30.23 22.05
C VAL A 295 3.92 30.62 22.06
N GLU A 296 3.61 31.85 22.48
CA GLU A 296 2.22 32.33 22.53
C GLU A 296 1.59 32.30 21.13
N ILE A 297 2.29 32.83 20.11
CA ILE A 297 1.82 32.82 18.73
C ILE A 297 1.63 31.39 18.24
N ARG A 298 2.59 30.48 18.49
CA ARG A 298 2.47 29.07 18.11
C ARG A 298 1.19 28.46 18.69
N ASP A 299 0.99 28.57 19.99
CA ASP A 299 -0.17 27.98 20.67
C ASP A 299 -1.48 28.64 20.22
N ASP A 300 -1.45 29.96 20.03
CA ASP A 300 -2.54 30.77 19.50
C ASP A 300 -2.72 30.64 17.98
N THR A 301 -1.96 29.77 17.29
CA THR A 301 -2.15 29.47 15.86
C THR A 301 -2.01 27.99 15.52
N ALA A 302 -1.88 27.13 16.54
CA ALA A 302 -1.65 25.72 16.36
C ALA A 302 -2.80 25.02 15.61
N PRO A 303 -2.50 23.93 14.87
CA PRO A 303 -3.50 23.09 14.26
C PRO A 303 -4.59 22.66 15.24
N THR A 304 -5.84 22.82 14.84
CA THR A 304 -7.01 22.40 15.64
C THR A 304 -7.34 20.91 15.47
N ALA A 305 -6.91 20.32 14.35
CA ALA A 305 -6.93 18.88 14.14
C ALA A 305 -5.65 18.24 14.70
N ALA A 306 -5.78 17.01 15.22
CA ALA A 306 -4.62 16.21 15.56
C ALA A 306 -3.75 16.00 14.32
N GLU A 307 -2.44 15.95 14.53
CA GLU A 307 -1.51 15.66 13.46
C GLU A 307 -1.78 14.25 12.90
N GLU A 308 -1.70 14.10 11.58
CA GLU A 308 -1.90 12.82 10.93
C GLU A 308 -0.91 11.80 11.48
N ALA A 309 -1.42 10.65 11.94
CA ALA A 309 -0.58 9.55 12.41
C ALA A 309 0.31 8.97 11.29
N TRP A 310 -0.17 9.04 10.05
CA TRP A 310 0.49 8.56 8.85
C TRP A 310 0.71 9.70 7.86
N LEU A 311 1.97 10.00 7.55
CA LEU A 311 2.32 11.13 6.70
C LEU A 311 2.45 10.72 5.24
N ILE A 312 2.01 11.61 4.32
CA ILE A 312 2.29 11.42 2.90
C ILE A 312 3.81 11.50 2.70
N ARG A 313 4.36 10.47 2.06
CA ARG A 313 5.75 10.50 1.59
C ARG A 313 5.81 11.11 0.20
N ASP A 314 6.53 12.22 0.05
CA ASP A 314 7.09 12.61 -1.23
C ASP A 314 8.59 12.32 -1.19
N SER A 315 8.92 11.26 -1.90
CA SER A 315 10.17 10.54 -1.82
C SER A 315 11.36 11.52 -1.85
N GLY A 316 12.25 11.45 -0.86
CA GLY A 316 13.43 12.32 -0.78
C GLY A 316 14.34 12.24 -2.03
N ARG A 317 14.24 11.18 -2.84
CA ARG A 317 14.89 11.06 -4.17
C ARG A 317 13.98 11.45 -5.36
N ALA A 318 12.69 11.63 -5.13
CA ALA A 318 11.66 11.99 -6.11
C ALA A 318 11.45 13.51 -6.24
N ALA A 319 11.40 14.21 -5.11
CA ALA A 319 11.49 15.68 -5.07
C ALA A 319 12.82 16.17 -5.66
N THR A 320 13.87 15.38 -5.40
CA THR A 320 15.19 15.48 -6.02
C THR A 320 15.12 15.48 -7.56
N MET A 321 14.28 14.63 -8.16
CA MET A 321 14.22 14.47 -9.61
C MET A 321 13.30 15.42 -10.36
N GLY A 322 12.57 16.33 -9.70
CA GLY A 322 11.73 17.34 -10.35
C GLY A 322 10.75 16.79 -11.40
N ARG A 323 10.44 15.49 -11.34
CA ARG A 323 9.74 14.76 -12.41
C ARG A 323 8.55 13.97 -11.94
N PHE A 324 8.28 13.90 -10.64
CA PHE A 324 6.94 13.54 -10.21
C PHE A 324 6.01 14.73 -10.49
N ARG A 325 5.75 14.97 -11.77
CA ARG A 325 4.55 15.68 -12.20
C ARG A 325 3.42 14.69 -12.03
N PHE A 326 3.01 14.49 -10.79
CA PHE A 326 1.67 13.98 -10.58
C PHE A 326 0.73 15.05 -11.12
N GLU A 327 -0.13 14.68 -12.05
CA GLU A 327 -1.24 15.56 -12.43
C GLU A 327 -2.23 15.65 -11.26
N GLY A 328 -2.32 14.59 -10.45
CA GLY A 328 -3.03 14.65 -9.18
C GLY A 328 -2.66 13.52 -8.21
N GLN A 329 -3.16 13.70 -6.99
CA GLN A 329 -3.08 12.72 -5.92
C GLN A 329 -4.37 12.72 -5.10
N LEU A 330 -4.66 11.59 -4.46
CA LEU A 330 -5.78 11.44 -3.53
C LEU A 330 -5.33 10.58 -2.36
N ALA A 331 -5.45 11.09 -1.14
CA ALA A 331 -4.97 10.43 0.07
C ALA A 331 -6.12 10.10 1.03
N SER A 332 -5.94 9.02 1.78
CA SER A 332 -6.76 8.59 2.91
C SER A 332 -5.89 8.51 4.16
N GLU A 333 -6.28 7.77 5.19
CA GLU A 333 -5.49 7.66 6.42
C GLU A 333 -4.15 6.95 6.16
N HIS A 334 -4.18 5.77 5.53
CA HIS A 334 -3.02 4.90 5.35
C HIS A 334 -2.45 4.91 3.94
N PHE A 335 -3.18 5.42 2.94
CA PHE A 335 -2.80 5.31 1.53
C PHE A 335 -2.80 6.65 0.80
N VAL A 336 -2.08 6.70 -0.33
CA VAL A 336 -2.14 7.80 -1.29
C VAL A 336 -2.02 7.29 -2.73
N PHE A 337 -3.05 7.52 -3.54
CA PHE A 337 -2.99 7.33 -4.98
C PHE A 337 -2.32 8.52 -5.65
N LYS A 338 -1.47 8.25 -6.64
CA LYS A 338 -0.77 9.26 -7.43
C LYS A 338 -0.76 8.91 -8.93
N TRP A 339 -1.06 9.87 -9.80
CA TRP A 339 -1.15 9.67 -11.25
C TRP A 339 -0.54 10.83 -12.05
N GLY A 340 -0.10 10.58 -13.28
CA GLY A 340 0.40 11.57 -14.22
C GLY A 340 -0.68 12.13 -15.16
N SER A 341 -0.27 12.95 -16.13
CA SER A 341 -1.15 13.72 -17.03
C SER A 341 -2.01 12.92 -18.03
N GLY A 342 -1.78 11.60 -18.10
CA GLY A 342 -2.40 10.69 -19.04
C GLY A 342 -3.54 9.87 -18.42
N LEU A 343 -4.14 10.33 -17.31
CA LEU A 343 -5.22 9.59 -16.67
C LEU A 343 -6.39 9.37 -17.66
N PRO A 344 -6.79 8.11 -17.93
CA PRO A 344 -7.86 7.85 -18.90
C PRO A 344 -9.17 8.50 -18.50
N ALA A 345 -9.90 9.05 -19.48
CA ALA A 345 -11.22 9.66 -19.24
C ALA A 345 -12.23 8.71 -18.57
N ALA A 346 -12.06 7.39 -18.74
CA ALA A 346 -12.88 6.37 -18.08
C ALA A 346 -12.73 6.35 -16.55
N MET A 347 -11.67 6.93 -16.00
CA MET A 347 -11.44 7.06 -14.55
C MET A 347 -12.02 8.37 -13.99
N ASN A 348 -12.76 9.14 -14.82
CA ASN A 348 -13.47 10.33 -14.38
C ASN A 348 -14.94 10.03 -13.99
N PRO A 349 -15.45 10.69 -12.92
CA PRO A 349 -14.73 11.64 -12.09
C PRO A 349 -13.76 10.94 -11.11
N VAL A 350 -12.53 11.45 -11.04
CA VAL A 350 -11.47 11.01 -10.12
C VAL A 350 -11.97 10.90 -8.68
N THR A 351 -12.81 11.84 -8.26
CA THR A 351 -13.42 11.91 -6.92
C THR A 351 -14.33 10.74 -6.59
N THR A 352 -14.74 9.96 -7.59
CA THR A 352 -15.58 8.76 -7.40
C THR A 352 -14.76 7.51 -7.59
N TYR A 353 -14.03 7.39 -8.70
CA TYR A 353 -13.41 6.12 -9.07
C TYR A 353 -12.14 5.81 -8.26
N ILE A 354 -11.22 6.78 -8.16
CA ILE A 354 -9.99 6.63 -7.39
C ILE A 354 -10.34 6.58 -5.89
N GLN A 355 -11.32 7.37 -5.45
CA GLN A 355 -11.83 7.34 -4.08
C GLN A 355 -12.39 5.97 -3.69
N GLN A 356 -13.10 5.27 -4.58
CA GLN A 356 -13.62 3.93 -4.30
C GLN A 356 -12.49 2.91 -4.08
N ASN A 357 -11.46 2.91 -4.93
CA ASN A 357 -10.29 2.05 -4.75
C ASN A 357 -9.53 2.39 -3.46
N LEU A 358 -9.44 3.68 -3.14
CA LEU A 358 -8.82 4.15 -1.91
C LEU A 358 -9.59 3.68 -0.66
N ASN A 359 -10.92 3.78 -0.67
CA ASN A 359 -11.76 3.24 0.40
C ASN A 359 -11.62 1.72 0.54
N ARG A 360 -11.46 0.99 -0.57
CA ARG A 360 -11.21 -0.46 -0.55
C ARG A 360 -9.86 -0.80 0.07
N LEU A 361 -8.82 -0.01 -0.17
CA LEU A 361 -7.53 -0.17 0.49
C LEU A 361 -7.63 0.08 1.99
N GLU A 362 -8.40 1.09 2.43
CA GLU A 362 -8.66 1.31 3.88
C GLU A 362 -9.43 0.14 4.51
N MET A 363 -10.45 -0.39 3.84
CA MET A 363 -11.11 -1.63 4.30
C MET A 363 -10.14 -2.81 4.36
N SER A 364 -9.22 -2.90 3.39
CA SER A 364 -8.18 -3.94 3.39
C SER A 364 -7.22 -3.75 4.56
N TRP A 365 -6.92 -2.51 4.95
CA TRP A 365 -6.14 -2.21 6.16
C TRP A 365 -6.85 -2.74 7.40
N ASP A 366 -8.12 -2.38 7.60
CA ASP A 366 -8.91 -2.84 8.75
C ASP A 366 -8.94 -4.38 8.83
N ILE A 367 -9.07 -5.06 7.70
CA ILE A 367 -9.19 -6.52 7.66
C ILE A 367 -7.82 -7.20 7.84
N LEU A 368 -6.80 -6.78 7.09
CA LEU A 368 -5.51 -7.47 7.06
C LEU A 368 -4.63 -7.09 8.26
N VAL A 369 -4.58 -5.81 8.59
CA VAL A 369 -3.74 -5.29 9.68
C VAL A 369 -4.48 -5.42 11.01
N GLU A 370 -5.65 -4.78 11.14
CA GLU A 370 -6.31 -4.67 12.46
C GLU A 370 -7.00 -5.97 12.89
N GLN A 371 -7.74 -6.63 11.99
CA GLN A 371 -8.49 -7.85 12.33
C GLN A 371 -7.61 -9.10 12.23
N SER A 372 -6.87 -9.25 11.13
CA SER A 372 -6.08 -10.44 10.85
C SER A 372 -4.66 -10.40 11.43
N GLY A 373 -4.20 -9.23 11.89
CA GLY A 373 -2.94 -9.11 12.62
C GLY A 373 -1.68 -9.16 11.77
N MET A 374 -1.75 -8.88 10.46
CA MET A 374 -0.54 -8.60 9.69
C MET A 374 0.13 -7.32 10.22
N ASP A 375 1.46 -7.32 10.32
CA ASP A 375 2.17 -6.15 10.81
C ASP A 375 2.06 -4.97 9.82
N PRO A 376 1.75 -3.76 10.30
CA PRO A 376 1.79 -2.57 9.45
C PRO A 376 3.24 -2.25 9.03
N PRO A 377 3.43 -1.48 7.95
CA PRO A 377 4.77 -1.06 7.54
C PRO A 377 5.50 -0.34 8.69
N PRO A 378 6.78 -0.65 8.95
CA PRO A 378 7.50 -0.10 10.08
C PRO A 378 7.75 1.41 9.91
N ALA A 379 7.73 2.12 11.04
CA ALA A 379 8.12 3.53 11.09
C ALA A 379 9.56 3.71 10.57
N ARG A 380 9.79 4.70 9.71
CA ARG A 380 11.13 5.08 9.26
C ARG A 380 11.50 6.43 9.84
N ASN A 381 12.62 6.51 10.54
CA ASN A 381 13.03 7.71 11.29
C ASN A 381 11.99 8.17 12.33
N GLY A 382 11.28 7.23 12.95
CA GLY A 382 10.23 7.52 13.94
C GLY A 382 8.93 8.06 13.33
N VAL A 383 8.76 7.98 12.00
CA VAL A 383 7.60 8.46 11.27
C VAL A 383 6.92 7.30 10.53
N ASN A 384 5.60 7.21 10.69
CA ASN A 384 4.76 6.31 9.89
C ASN A 384 4.39 7.02 8.59
N TYR A 385 4.57 6.33 7.46
CA TYR A 385 4.33 6.89 6.14
C TYR A 385 3.20 6.16 5.44
N LYS A 386 2.29 6.93 4.81
CA LYS A 386 1.27 6.36 3.94
C LYS A 386 1.90 5.52 2.85
N ILE A 387 1.19 4.47 2.44
CA ILE A 387 1.59 3.61 1.34
C ILE A 387 1.20 4.29 0.02
N ASN A 388 2.18 4.48 -0.86
CA ASN A 388 1.93 5.04 -2.18
C ASN A 388 1.35 3.97 -3.10
N ALA A 389 0.31 4.34 -3.85
CA ALA A 389 -0.22 3.59 -4.99
C ALA A 389 -0.07 4.43 -6.26
N TYR A 390 0.77 3.97 -7.19
CA TYR A 390 1.06 4.70 -8.44
C TYR A 390 0.18 4.17 -9.57
N ILE A 391 -0.58 5.06 -10.21
CA ILE A 391 -1.40 4.69 -11.38
C ILE A 391 -0.51 4.72 -12.63
N LEU A 392 -0.18 3.53 -13.14
CA LEU A 392 0.71 3.36 -14.30
C LEU A 392 0.07 3.87 -15.59
N GLU A 393 0.83 4.00 -16.69
CA GLU A 393 0.31 4.40 -18.00
C GLU A 393 -0.36 5.78 -18.03
N THR A 394 -0.18 6.56 -16.97
CA THR A 394 -0.66 7.94 -16.86
C THR A 394 0.45 8.95 -17.12
N GLY A 395 1.63 8.52 -17.58
CA GLY A 395 2.77 9.42 -17.82
C GLY A 395 3.68 9.59 -16.61
N LEU A 396 3.70 8.60 -15.71
CA LEU A 396 4.62 8.55 -14.58
C LEU A 396 5.99 8.08 -15.07
N TRP A 397 6.87 9.03 -15.38
CA TRP A 397 8.17 8.80 -16.01
C TRP A 397 9.04 7.69 -15.36
N PHE A 398 9.09 7.55 -14.03
CA PHE A 398 9.99 6.58 -13.37
C PHE A 398 9.53 5.13 -13.51
N VAL A 399 8.28 4.91 -13.95
CA VAL A 399 7.73 3.59 -14.23
C VAL A 399 7.50 3.42 -15.74
N ASP A 400 7.00 4.45 -16.43
CA ASP A 400 6.63 4.37 -17.85
C ASP A 400 7.84 4.58 -18.80
N SER A 401 8.92 5.27 -18.38
CA SER A 401 10.08 5.57 -19.26
C SER A 401 11.03 4.40 -19.50
N GLY A 402 10.84 3.27 -18.81
CA GLY A 402 11.49 1.99 -19.12
C GLY A 402 10.99 1.35 -20.43
N GLY A 403 10.00 1.96 -21.10
CA GLY A 403 9.47 1.49 -22.39
C GLY A 403 8.48 0.31 -22.27
N GLY A 404 8.07 -0.06 -21.06
CA GLY A 404 7.06 -1.09 -20.83
C GLY A 404 5.69 -0.49 -20.55
N THR A 405 4.72 -0.70 -21.43
CA THR A 405 3.30 -0.66 -21.07
C THR A 405 3.03 -1.88 -20.20
N PHE A 406 3.05 -1.71 -18.87
CA PHE A 406 2.68 -2.79 -17.95
C PHE A 406 1.17 -2.73 -17.68
N ALA A 407 0.43 -3.58 -18.38
CA ALA A 407 -0.99 -3.81 -18.14
C ALA A 407 -1.17 -4.83 -17.00
N GLY A 408 -1.05 -4.36 -15.76
CA GLY A 408 -1.21 -5.21 -14.58
C GLY A 408 -1.13 -4.42 -13.27
N ALA A 409 -0.97 -5.14 -12.17
CA ALA A 409 -0.54 -4.57 -10.90
C ALA A 409 0.62 -5.37 -10.32
N PHE A 410 1.42 -4.73 -9.47
CA PHE A 410 2.45 -5.38 -8.66
C PHE A 410 2.77 -4.52 -7.43
N ALA A 411 3.29 -5.14 -6.37
CA ALA A 411 3.93 -4.45 -5.26
C ALA A 411 5.46 -4.50 -5.41
N GLY A 412 6.13 -3.40 -5.06
CA GLY A 412 7.57 -3.34 -5.11
C GLY A 412 8.16 -2.08 -4.49
N PRO A 413 9.49 -2.00 -4.38
CA PRO A 413 10.14 -0.83 -3.84
C PRO A 413 10.01 0.36 -4.80
N ASP A 414 9.60 1.50 -4.26
CA ASP A 414 9.63 2.78 -4.94
C ASP A 414 11.07 3.34 -5.06
N PRO A 415 11.28 4.45 -5.80
CA PRO A 415 12.62 5.03 -5.95
C PRO A 415 13.29 5.45 -4.63
N THR A 416 12.58 5.43 -3.50
CA THR A 416 13.13 5.62 -2.16
C THR A 416 13.29 4.35 -1.34
N GLY A 417 13.03 3.19 -1.93
CA GLY A 417 13.13 1.89 -1.26
C GLY A 417 12.00 1.62 -0.28
N PHE A 418 10.86 2.30 -0.41
CA PHE A 418 9.64 1.94 0.32
C PHE A 418 8.76 1.08 -0.54
N SER A 419 8.17 0.02 0.01
CA SER A 419 7.17 -0.75 -0.72
C SER A 419 5.98 0.14 -1.10
N ALA A 420 5.53 -0.04 -2.32
CA ALA A 420 4.45 0.69 -2.96
C ALA A 420 3.62 -0.25 -3.82
N LEU A 421 2.38 0.15 -4.09
CA LEU A 421 1.54 -0.48 -5.10
C LEU A 421 1.77 0.22 -6.44
N TYR A 422 1.80 -0.57 -7.49
CA TYR A 422 1.84 -0.10 -8.87
C TYR A 422 0.65 -0.71 -9.59
N THR A 423 -0.27 0.12 -10.04
CA THR A 423 -1.56 -0.35 -10.59
C THR A 423 -1.83 0.34 -11.91
N SER A 424 -2.00 -0.42 -13.00
CA SER A 424 -2.51 0.17 -14.24
C SER A 424 -3.98 0.58 -14.11
N PRO A 425 -4.46 1.53 -14.96
CA PRO A 425 -5.87 1.85 -15.07
C PRO A 425 -6.73 0.61 -15.31
N TRP A 426 -6.22 -0.32 -16.13
CA TRP A 426 -6.87 -1.58 -16.38
C TRP A 426 -6.98 -2.45 -15.12
N ALA A 427 -5.93 -2.54 -14.33
CA ALA A 427 -5.92 -3.33 -13.09
C ALA A 427 -6.83 -2.76 -12.00
N LEU A 428 -6.98 -1.43 -11.95
CA LEU A 428 -7.97 -0.75 -11.10
C LEU A 428 -9.40 -0.94 -11.65
N ALA A 429 -9.55 -1.16 -12.96
CA ALA A 429 -10.82 -1.29 -13.67
C ALA A 429 -11.28 -2.71 -13.90
N GLN A 430 -10.52 -3.72 -13.47
CA GLN A 430 -10.74 -5.07 -13.93
C GLN A 430 -11.96 -5.74 -13.27
N PHE A 431 -13.13 -5.52 -13.90
CA PHE A 431 -14.11 -6.55 -14.29
C PHE A 431 -14.64 -6.25 -15.71
N GLN A 432 -13.81 -6.53 -16.71
CA GLN A 432 -14.29 -7.10 -17.97
C GLN A 432 -13.54 -8.42 -18.15
N SER A 433 -14.19 -9.53 -17.79
CA SER A 433 -13.84 -10.83 -18.37
C SER A 433 -13.89 -10.71 -19.90
N PRO A 434 -13.14 -11.52 -20.67
CA PRO A 434 -13.13 -11.47 -22.14
C PRO A 434 -14.46 -11.85 -22.82
N ARG A 435 -15.59 -11.87 -22.10
CA ARG A 435 -16.93 -11.97 -22.68
C ARG A 435 -17.69 -10.67 -22.46
N SER A 436 -17.73 -9.87 -23.52
CA SER A 436 -18.85 -8.97 -23.90
C SER A 436 -20.07 -9.04 -22.97
N LEU A 437 -20.08 -8.21 -21.93
CA LEU A 437 -21.33 -7.74 -21.34
C LEU A 437 -21.50 -6.28 -21.78
N PRO A 438 -22.63 -5.92 -22.41
CA PRO A 438 -22.87 -4.56 -22.84
C PRO A 438 -22.79 -3.64 -21.62
N SER A 439 -22.03 -2.55 -21.78
CA SER A 439 -21.90 -1.46 -20.83
C SER A 439 -23.25 -1.08 -20.21
N ALA A 440 -23.48 -1.51 -18.98
CA ALA A 440 -24.54 -0.95 -18.15
C ALA A 440 -24.01 0.37 -17.55
N SER A 441 -24.82 1.40 -17.72
CA SER A 441 -24.66 2.75 -17.22
C SER A 441 -24.51 2.81 -15.69
N TRP A 442 -23.35 3.29 -15.23
CA TRP A 442 -23.04 3.87 -13.91
C TRP A 442 -23.23 3.01 -12.63
N GLY A 443 -22.21 2.99 -11.76
CA GLY A 443 -22.40 2.94 -10.30
C GLY A 443 -22.09 1.65 -9.54
N GLN A 444 -21.52 0.61 -10.17
CA GLN A 444 -20.96 -0.53 -9.42
C GLN A 444 -19.47 -0.30 -9.16
N VAL A 445 -19.09 -0.42 -7.89
CA VAL A 445 -17.77 -0.26 -7.28
C VAL A 445 -16.68 -0.84 -8.19
N ALA A 446 -15.52 -0.18 -8.28
CA ALA A 446 -14.31 -0.78 -8.87
C ALA A 446 -14.00 -2.08 -8.10
N ASN A 447 -14.51 -3.19 -8.60
CA ASN A 447 -14.54 -4.48 -7.93
C ASN A 447 -13.27 -5.24 -8.28
N THR A 448 -12.12 -4.89 -7.71
CA THR A 448 -10.87 -5.59 -8.02
C THR A 448 -10.29 -6.23 -6.77
N THR A 449 -10.15 -7.56 -6.75
CA THR A 449 -9.27 -8.26 -5.79
C THR A 449 -7.81 -7.83 -5.90
N THR A 450 -7.45 -7.21 -7.03
CA THR A 450 -6.10 -6.75 -7.33
C THR A 450 -5.52 -5.82 -6.26
N THR A 451 -6.25 -4.79 -5.82
CA THR A 451 -5.70 -3.82 -4.85
C THR A 451 -5.46 -4.42 -3.46
N PRO A 452 -6.38 -5.22 -2.87
CA PRO A 452 -6.09 -6.03 -1.68
C PRO A 452 -4.93 -7.02 -1.86
N HIS A 453 -4.84 -7.69 -3.01
CA HIS A 453 -3.76 -8.64 -3.32
C HIS A 453 -2.40 -7.94 -3.28
N GLU A 454 -2.25 -6.83 -4.01
CA GLU A 454 -1.00 -6.08 -4.03
C GLU A 454 -0.69 -5.41 -2.68
N PHE A 455 -1.70 -4.96 -1.94
CA PHE A 455 -1.48 -4.45 -0.59
C PHE A 455 -0.94 -5.54 0.33
N THR A 456 -1.43 -6.77 0.22
CA THR A 456 -0.88 -7.91 0.98
C THR A 456 0.61 -8.08 0.67
N HIS A 457 1.02 -8.00 -0.60
CA HIS A 457 2.44 -8.02 -0.96
C HIS A 457 3.25 -6.89 -0.35
N VAL A 458 2.70 -5.66 -0.25
CA VAL A 458 3.38 -4.56 0.46
C VAL A 458 3.67 -4.94 1.91
N LEU A 459 2.69 -5.52 2.62
CA LEU A 459 2.87 -5.96 4.01
C LEU A 459 3.91 -7.09 4.12
N GLN A 460 3.87 -8.07 3.21
CA GLN A 460 4.85 -9.16 3.17
C GLN A 460 6.29 -8.65 2.97
N ILE A 461 6.49 -7.69 2.06
CA ILE A 461 7.82 -7.12 1.77
C ILE A 461 8.31 -6.28 2.96
N GLU A 462 7.45 -5.44 3.55
CA GLU A 462 7.83 -4.60 4.70
C GLU A 462 8.06 -5.42 5.98
N GLY A 463 7.41 -6.59 6.13
CA GLY A 463 7.72 -7.56 7.19
C GLY A 463 9.15 -8.13 7.09
N GLY A 464 9.72 -8.18 5.87
CA GLY A 464 11.12 -8.55 5.62
C GLY A 464 11.42 -10.04 5.72
N GLY A 465 10.49 -10.87 6.18
CA GLY A 465 10.60 -12.32 6.23
C GLY A 465 10.74 -12.94 4.84
N PHE A 466 11.50 -14.03 4.77
CA PHE A 466 11.73 -14.83 3.57
C PHE A 466 12.31 -14.10 2.34
N ALA A 467 12.76 -12.85 2.47
CA ALA A 467 13.31 -12.05 1.37
C ALA A 467 14.52 -12.71 0.68
N ASN A 468 15.26 -13.54 1.42
CA ASN A 468 16.41 -14.31 0.91
C ASN A 468 16.09 -15.78 0.61
N SER A 469 14.85 -16.21 0.80
CA SER A 469 14.44 -17.61 0.62
C SER A 469 14.00 -17.87 -0.83
N PRO A 470 14.52 -18.91 -1.50
CA PRO A 470 14.04 -19.33 -2.82
C PRO A 470 12.72 -20.12 -2.75
N TYR A 471 12.23 -20.47 -1.54
CA TYR A 471 11.05 -21.30 -1.31
C TYR A 471 9.77 -20.49 -1.14
N SER A 472 9.89 -19.17 -0.87
CA SER A 472 8.76 -18.34 -0.46
C SER A 472 7.75 -18.04 -1.54
N GLY A 473 8.16 -18.09 -2.80
CA GLY A 473 7.44 -17.37 -3.84
C GLY A 473 6.07 -17.94 -4.26
N PRO A 474 5.86 -19.27 -4.36
CA PRO A 474 4.50 -19.79 -4.55
C PRO A 474 3.56 -19.44 -3.38
N PHE A 475 4.06 -19.50 -2.14
CA PHE A 475 3.30 -19.11 -0.96
C PHE A 475 3.04 -17.60 -0.90
N PHE A 476 4.00 -16.78 -1.30
CA PHE A 476 3.90 -15.31 -1.37
C PHE A 476 2.67 -14.89 -2.18
N GLU A 477 2.49 -15.48 -3.37
CA GLU A 477 1.32 -15.27 -4.23
C GLU A 477 0.04 -15.88 -3.63
N ALA A 478 0.09 -17.11 -3.13
CA ALA A 478 -1.09 -17.77 -2.54
C ALA A 478 -1.64 -16.97 -1.35
N HIS A 479 -0.76 -16.48 -0.48
CA HIS A 479 -1.10 -15.68 0.69
C HIS A 479 -1.63 -14.28 0.31
N ALA A 480 -1.18 -13.70 -0.80
CA ALA A 480 -1.76 -12.44 -1.29
C ALA A 480 -3.19 -12.63 -1.84
N ASN A 481 -3.46 -13.75 -2.53
CA ASN A 481 -4.83 -14.10 -2.94
C ASN A 481 -5.71 -14.42 -1.72
N PHE A 482 -5.16 -15.05 -0.70
CA PHE A 482 -5.82 -15.23 0.59
C PHE A 482 -6.20 -13.87 1.19
N GLY A 483 -5.26 -12.92 1.31
CA GLY A 483 -5.54 -11.58 1.81
C GLY A 483 -6.65 -10.88 1.05
N ALA A 484 -6.64 -10.97 -0.28
CA ALA A 484 -7.73 -10.45 -1.10
C ALA A 484 -9.08 -11.13 -0.81
N SER A 485 -9.09 -12.45 -0.64
CA SER A 485 -10.32 -13.21 -0.34
C SER A 485 -10.97 -12.86 1.00
N LEU A 486 -10.19 -12.39 1.98
CA LEU A 486 -10.73 -11.92 3.26
C LEU A 486 -11.51 -10.61 3.12
N VAL A 487 -11.14 -9.79 2.14
CA VAL A 487 -11.78 -8.49 1.89
C VAL A 487 -13.08 -8.63 1.09
N ASP A 488 -13.17 -9.66 0.24
CA ASP A 488 -14.30 -9.86 -0.68
C ASP A 488 -15.65 -10.08 0.03
N ASP A 489 -15.67 -10.75 1.19
CA ASP A 489 -16.92 -11.04 1.92
C ASP A 489 -17.59 -9.76 2.51
N PHE A 490 -16.84 -8.66 2.61
CA PHE A 490 -17.33 -7.37 3.13
C PHE A 490 -17.89 -6.44 2.04
N ASP A 491 -17.80 -6.82 0.75
CA ASP A 491 -18.34 -6.04 -0.37
C ASP A 491 -19.84 -6.33 -0.53
N THR A 492 -20.70 -5.60 0.21
CA THR A 492 -22.15 -5.78 0.16
C THR A 492 -22.71 -5.31 -1.20
N GLY A 493 -22.80 -6.22 -2.17
CA GLY A 493 -23.41 -5.90 -3.46
C GLY A 493 -23.04 -6.79 -4.63
N ASN A 494 -22.03 -7.66 -4.48
CA ASN A 494 -21.78 -8.68 -5.48
C ASN A 494 -21.25 -9.94 -4.82
N PHE A 495 -21.74 -11.05 -5.35
CA PHE A 495 -21.48 -12.42 -4.95
C PHE A 495 -20.00 -12.66 -4.67
N ARG A 496 -19.74 -13.79 -3.99
CA ARG A 496 -18.52 -14.62 -4.03
C ARG A 496 -17.98 -14.93 -5.45
N ALA A 497 -18.41 -14.18 -6.46
CA ALA A 497 -18.21 -14.30 -7.88
C ALA A 497 -16.78 -14.13 -8.32
N GLU A 498 -15.81 -13.61 -7.56
CA GLU A 498 -14.42 -13.75 -8.05
C GLU A 498 -13.85 -15.14 -7.77
N ILE A 499 -14.22 -15.74 -6.64
CA ILE A 499 -13.95 -17.15 -6.39
C ILE A 499 -14.87 -18.06 -7.24
N THR A 500 -16.08 -17.61 -7.59
CA THR A 500 -17.06 -18.39 -8.38
C THR A 500 -16.99 -18.17 -9.92
N ALA A 501 -16.54 -17.01 -10.41
CA ALA A 501 -16.45 -16.69 -11.86
C ALA A 501 -15.11 -17.08 -12.47
N ARG A 502 -14.14 -17.41 -11.62
CA ARG A 502 -12.89 -18.09 -11.99
C ARG A 502 -13.10 -19.59 -12.20
N ASN A 503 -14.17 -19.96 -12.93
CA ASN A 503 -14.51 -21.33 -13.33
C ASN A 503 -13.38 -22.04 -14.10
N SER A 504 -12.40 -21.32 -14.67
CA SER A 504 -11.19 -21.90 -15.28
C SER A 504 -9.98 -22.01 -14.33
N ILE A 505 -10.00 -21.26 -13.23
CA ILE A 505 -8.88 -21.09 -12.31
C ILE A 505 -9.01 -22.09 -11.15
N ASN A 506 -10.20 -22.25 -10.55
CA ASN A 506 -10.47 -23.34 -9.60
C ASN A 506 -10.39 -24.73 -10.25
N GLY A 507 -10.62 -24.79 -11.57
CA GLY A 507 -10.40 -26.00 -12.37
C GLY A 507 -8.99 -26.54 -12.21
N ARG A 508 -7.95 -25.68 -12.28
CA ARG A 508 -6.55 -26.12 -12.19
C ARG A 508 -6.17 -26.67 -10.81
N TYR A 509 -6.59 -26.02 -9.73
CA TYR A 509 -6.35 -26.53 -8.37
C TYR A 509 -7.07 -27.87 -8.18
N GLY A 510 -8.33 -27.95 -8.58
CA GLY A 510 -9.16 -29.15 -8.51
C GLY A 510 -8.64 -30.34 -9.34
N GLU A 511 -8.20 -30.10 -10.57
CA GLU A 511 -7.63 -31.10 -11.49
C GLU A 511 -6.28 -31.66 -11.02
N ARG A 512 -5.56 -30.88 -10.21
CA ARG A 512 -4.17 -31.15 -9.81
C ARG A 512 -3.99 -31.21 -8.31
N GLN A 513 -5.05 -31.50 -7.56
CA GLN A 513 -4.99 -31.63 -6.10
C GLN A 513 -3.99 -32.68 -5.63
N HIS A 514 -3.67 -33.69 -6.45
CA HIS A 514 -2.65 -34.69 -6.13
C HIS A 514 -1.23 -34.11 -6.07
N ARG A 515 -0.99 -32.90 -6.57
CA ARG A 515 0.33 -32.25 -6.54
C ARG A 515 0.56 -31.54 -5.21
N TYR A 516 1.80 -31.08 -5.02
CA TYR A 516 2.18 -30.25 -3.89
C TYR A 516 1.21 -29.08 -3.72
N SER A 517 0.74 -28.84 -2.48
CA SER A 517 -0.35 -27.88 -2.20
C SER A 517 -0.07 -26.45 -2.68
N LEU A 518 1.20 -26.08 -2.86
CA LEU A 518 1.65 -24.78 -3.38
C LEU A 518 2.36 -24.89 -4.73
N ALA A 519 2.00 -25.87 -5.57
CA ALA A 519 2.62 -26.02 -6.88
C ALA A 519 2.44 -24.74 -7.74
N THR A 520 3.50 -24.37 -8.46
CA THR A 520 3.57 -23.09 -9.19
C THR A 520 2.45 -22.89 -10.21
N ASP A 521 1.92 -23.97 -10.78
CA ASP A 521 0.90 -23.97 -11.83
C ASP A 521 -0.52 -23.62 -11.34
N PHE A 522 -0.76 -23.68 -10.03
CA PHE A 522 -2.02 -23.28 -9.40
C PHE A 522 -1.85 -22.45 -8.11
N ARG A 523 -0.69 -21.80 -7.93
CA ARG A 523 -0.38 -21.01 -6.72
C ARG A 523 -1.39 -19.88 -6.42
N TYR A 524 -1.97 -19.25 -7.44
CA TYR A 524 -3.01 -18.21 -7.26
C TYR A 524 -4.30 -18.75 -6.63
N GLN A 525 -4.46 -20.08 -6.60
CA GLN A 525 -5.63 -20.79 -6.11
C GLN A 525 -5.34 -21.59 -4.83
N ALA A 526 -4.07 -21.70 -4.46
CA ALA A 526 -3.57 -22.52 -3.38
C ALA A 526 -3.80 -21.92 -1.98
N HIS A 527 -4.85 -21.12 -1.81
CA HIS A 527 -5.16 -20.41 -0.57
C HIS A 527 -6.31 -21.01 0.25
N LEU A 528 -7.03 -22.00 -0.29
CA LEU A 528 -8.23 -22.57 0.36
C LEU A 528 -7.96 -23.14 1.75
N PHE A 529 -6.77 -23.68 2.01
CA PHE A 529 -6.40 -24.12 3.34
C PHE A 529 -6.30 -22.94 4.32
N LEU A 530 -5.79 -21.79 3.88
CA LEU A 530 -5.70 -20.58 4.69
C LEU A 530 -7.09 -20.02 5.03
N ASN A 531 -8.02 -20.03 4.07
CA ASN A 531 -9.43 -19.71 4.32
C ASN A 531 -10.07 -20.70 5.29
N TYR A 532 -9.81 -22.00 5.11
CA TYR A 532 -10.32 -23.02 6.02
C TYR A 532 -9.90 -22.76 7.46
N LEU A 533 -8.62 -22.44 7.70
CA LEU A 533 -8.12 -22.10 9.04
C LEU A 533 -8.77 -20.84 9.59
N THR A 534 -9.03 -19.85 8.75
CA THR A 534 -9.71 -18.60 9.15
C THR A 534 -11.12 -18.86 9.64
N ASP A 535 -11.88 -19.71 8.93
CA ASP A 535 -13.25 -20.07 9.29
C ASP A 535 -13.32 -21.17 10.35
N HIS A 536 -12.18 -21.80 10.67
CA HIS A 536 -12.13 -22.88 11.63
C HIS A 536 -12.29 -22.34 13.07
N PRO A 537 -13.19 -22.92 13.89
CA PRO A 537 -13.48 -22.40 15.24
C PRO A 537 -12.29 -22.32 16.20
N SER A 538 -11.19 -23.02 15.91
CA SER A 538 -10.01 -23.10 16.77
C SER A 538 -8.87 -22.15 16.39
N TYR A 539 -8.86 -21.54 15.18
CA TYR A 539 -7.69 -20.83 14.66
C TYR A 539 -7.99 -19.35 14.37
N GLY A 540 -8.94 -19.06 13.47
CA GLY A 540 -9.25 -17.68 13.09
C GLY A 540 -8.19 -17.03 12.17
N PRO A 541 -8.42 -15.80 11.69
CA PRO A 541 -7.56 -15.15 10.69
C PRO A 541 -6.15 -14.84 11.19
N GLN A 542 -5.99 -14.60 12.50
CA GLN A 542 -4.71 -14.28 13.11
C GLN A 542 -3.73 -15.46 13.10
N PHE A 543 -4.23 -16.70 13.09
CA PHE A 543 -3.38 -17.88 13.04
C PHE A 543 -2.56 -17.97 11.75
N VAL A 544 -3.10 -17.45 10.65
CA VAL A 544 -2.45 -17.46 9.34
C VAL A 544 -1.54 -16.24 9.15
N ASN A 545 -1.99 -15.07 9.60
CA ASN A 545 -1.38 -13.79 9.25
C ASN A 545 -0.40 -13.25 10.31
N SER A 546 -0.69 -13.47 11.59
CA SER A 546 0.01 -12.76 12.67
C SER A 546 1.46 -13.22 12.79
N GLY A 547 2.38 -12.28 12.65
CA GLY A 547 3.81 -12.52 12.77
C GLY A 547 4.45 -13.33 11.65
N LEU A 548 3.69 -13.94 10.72
CA LEU A 548 4.25 -14.88 9.72
C LEU A 548 5.40 -14.29 8.91
N TRP A 549 5.24 -13.04 8.45
CA TRP A 549 6.20 -12.35 7.59
C TRP A 549 7.24 -11.53 8.35
N SER A 550 7.06 -11.35 9.65
CA SER A 550 8.00 -10.62 10.53
C SER A 550 8.73 -11.54 11.51
N ASP A 551 8.39 -12.83 11.53
CA ASP A 551 8.94 -13.83 12.45
C ASP A 551 10.47 -13.87 12.31
N VAL A 552 11.15 -14.03 13.44
CA VAL A 552 12.58 -14.33 13.49
C VAL A 552 12.90 -15.63 12.75
N ASP A 553 11.98 -16.60 12.78
CA ASP A 553 12.11 -17.86 12.06
C ASP A 553 11.81 -17.76 10.57
N ALA A 554 11.23 -16.65 10.10
CA ALA A 554 11.10 -16.34 8.69
C ALA A 554 12.41 -15.81 8.06
N GLN A 555 13.44 -15.53 8.87
CA GLN A 555 14.70 -14.98 8.40
C GLN A 555 15.67 -16.08 7.92
N GLY A 556 16.11 -15.99 6.66
CA GLY A 556 17.19 -16.83 6.12
C GLY A 556 16.91 -17.48 4.77
N ALA A 557 17.96 -18.00 4.12
CA ALA A 557 17.88 -18.54 2.76
C ALA A 557 17.22 -19.92 2.66
N ASN A 558 17.00 -20.63 3.77
CA ASN A 558 16.44 -21.99 3.77
C ASN A 558 15.04 -22.08 4.39
N LYS A 559 14.38 -20.95 4.63
CA LYS A 559 13.10 -20.90 5.34
C LYS A 559 11.92 -20.99 4.37
N ASP A 560 10.98 -21.89 4.62
CA ASP A 560 9.75 -22.03 3.82
C ASP A 560 8.55 -21.47 4.64
N PRO A 561 7.78 -20.51 4.10
CA PRO A 561 6.60 -20.00 4.79
C PRO A 561 5.57 -21.07 5.16
N TRP A 562 5.46 -22.14 4.37
CA TRP A 562 4.55 -23.25 4.68
C TRP A 562 5.02 -24.05 5.89
N GLU A 563 6.34 -24.22 6.04
CA GLU A 563 6.94 -24.83 7.23
C GLU A 563 6.65 -23.99 8.47
N VAL A 564 6.81 -22.66 8.38
CA VAL A 564 6.51 -21.75 9.48
C VAL A 564 5.03 -21.83 9.87
N LEU A 565 4.11 -21.79 8.90
CA LEU A 565 2.68 -21.95 9.16
C LEU A 565 2.36 -23.32 9.81
N ARG A 566 2.98 -24.40 9.33
CA ARG A 566 2.83 -25.75 9.92
C ARG A 566 3.30 -25.77 11.38
N ASN A 567 4.36 -25.05 11.70
CA ASN A 567 4.91 -25.01 13.06
C ASN A 567 4.05 -24.20 14.05
N ASN A 568 3.05 -23.45 13.56
CA ASN A 568 2.07 -22.77 14.43
C ASN A 568 1.07 -23.74 15.09
N PHE A 569 0.92 -24.95 14.56
CA PHE A 569 0.10 -26.00 15.19
C PHE A 569 0.79 -26.56 16.43
N ALA A 570 0.03 -26.99 17.44
CA ALA A 570 0.62 -27.48 18.69
C ALA A 570 1.37 -28.81 18.52
N SER A 571 1.08 -29.56 17.45
CA SER A 571 1.82 -30.76 17.07
C SER A 571 1.61 -31.15 15.61
N ASP A 572 2.51 -31.96 15.06
CA ASP A 572 2.35 -32.57 13.73
C ASP A 572 1.06 -33.39 13.61
N ALA A 573 0.63 -34.05 14.69
CA ALA A 573 -0.61 -34.83 14.71
C ALA A 573 -1.85 -33.94 14.60
N GLU A 574 -1.82 -32.77 15.24
CA GLU A 574 -2.88 -31.77 15.10
C GLU A 574 -2.94 -31.24 13.66
N PHE A 575 -1.79 -30.80 13.12
CA PHE A 575 -1.71 -30.35 11.73
C PHE A 575 -2.24 -31.41 10.76
N ALA A 576 -1.82 -32.67 10.92
CA ALA A 576 -2.27 -33.75 10.05
C ALA A 576 -3.77 -34.00 10.12
N SER A 577 -4.34 -33.97 11.33
CA SER A 577 -5.79 -34.11 11.52
C SER A 577 -6.55 -32.97 10.83
N VAL A 578 -6.12 -31.73 11.03
CA VAL A 578 -6.78 -30.53 10.48
C VAL A 578 -6.66 -30.47 8.96
N TYR A 579 -5.48 -30.80 8.42
CA TYR A 579 -5.26 -30.82 6.98
C TYR A 579 -6.04 -31.95 6.29
N ALA A 580 -6.11 -33.14 6.90
CA ALA A 580 -6.93 -34.22 6.38
C ALA A 580 -8.44 -33.90 6.42
N GLU A 581 -8.90 -33.21 7.46
CA GLU A 581 -10.27 -32.70 7.54
C GLU A 581 -10.55 -31.65 6.46
N PHE A 582 -9.64 -30.70 6.26
CA PHE A 582 -9.71 -29.73 5.16
C PHE A 582 -9.92 -30.44 3.82
N VAL A 583 -9.05 -31.40 3.48
CA VAL A 583 -9.16 -32.18 2.25
C VAL A 583 -10.52 -32.88 2.16
N ALA A 584 -10.98 -33.52 3.23
CA ALA A 584 -12.28 -34.18 3.28
C ALA A 584 -13.45 -33.22 3.00
N ARG A 585 -13.37 -31.98 3.49
CA ARG A 585 -14.39 -30.94 3.27
C ARG A 585 -14.36 -30.32 1.87
N THR A 586 -13.26 -30.48 1.13
CA THR A 586 -13.23 -30.11 -0.30
C THR A 586 -14.09 -31.03 -1.18
N VAL A 587 -14.57 -32.17 -0.68
CA VAL A 587 -15.48 -33.06 -1.44
C VAL A 587 -16.79 -32.36 -1.83
N THR A 588 -17.34 -31.55 -0.91
CA THR A 588 -18.62 -30.85 -1.12
C THR A 588 -18.45 -29.35 -1.33
N TYR A 589 -17.27 -28.81 -1.01
CA TYR A 589 -16.99 -27.38 -0.88
C TYR A 589 -18.05 -26.63 -0.05
N LYS A 590 -18.75 -27.30 0.87
CA LYS A 590 -19.83 -26.69 1.64
C LYS A 590 -19.39 -25.49 2.45
N GLN A 591 -18.25 -25.64 3.12
CA GLN A 591 -17.67 -24.60 3.94
C GLN A 591 -17.21 -23.39 3.11
N PHE A 592 -16.74 -23.59 1.88
CA PHE A 592 -16.19 -22.53 1.03
C PHE A 592 -17.26 -21.83 0.15
N TYR A 593 -18.22 -22.58 -0.40
CA TYR A 593 -19.18 -22.09 -1.40
C TYR A 593 -20.64 -22.38 -1.06
N GLY A 594 -20.98 -22.61 0.21
CA GLY A 594 -22.37 -22.81 0.63
C GLY A 594 -22.97 -24.13 0.14
N GLY A 595 -22.14 -25.05 -0.35
CA GLY A 595 -22.52 -26.45 -0.57
C GLY A 595 -23.04 -26.78 -1.95
N GLU A 596 -22.79 -25.99 -3.00
CA GLU A 596 -23.04 -26.46 -4.37
C GLU A 596 -22.32 -27.80 -4.58
N LEU A 597 -23.06 -28.92 -4.45
CA LEU A 597 -22.56 -30.21 -4.83
C LEU A 597 -22.13 -30.11 -6.29
N LEU A 598 -21.13 -30.91 -6.65
CA LEU A 598 -20.75 -31.31 -8.01
C LEU A 598 -21.91 -31.91 -8.85
N SER A 599 -23.18 -31.58 -8.56
CA SER A 599 -24.38 -31.95 -9.29
C SER A 599 -24.76 -30.96 -10.39
N GLY A 600 -23.95 -29.93 -10.66
CA GLY A 600 -24.28 -28.91 -11.65
C GLY A 600 -23.14 -28.01 -12.08
N LEU A 601 -21.92 -28.54 -12.30
CA LEU A 601 -20.93 -27.73 -13.02
C LEU A 601 -21.55 -27.36 -14.39
N PRO A 602 -21.75 -26.06 -14.70
CA PRO A 602 -22.14 -25.65 -16.04
C PRO A 602 -21.10 -26.22 -17.00
N ALA A 603 -21.53 -26.61 -18.20
CA ALA A 603 -20.65 -27.06 -19.27
C ALA A 603 -19.30 -26.31 -19.19
N ILE A 604 -18.24 -27.05 -18.87
CA ILE A 604 -16.89 -26.54 -18.81
C ILE A 604 -16.71 -25.75 -20.12
N PRO A 605 -16.34 -24.46 -20.09
CA PRO A 605 -16.19 -23.68 -21.29
C PRO A 605 -15.33 -24.50 -22.27
N SER A 606 -15.85 -24.67 -23.49
CA SER A 606 -15.42 -25.60 -24.54
C SER A 606 -14.00 -25.41 -25.08
N HIS A 607 -13.08 -24.88 -24.28
CA HIS A 607 -11.76 -24.43 -24.66
C HIS A 607 -10.62 -25.19 -23.95
N ASP A 608 -10.92 -26.11 -23.02
CA ASP A 608 -9.97 -27.08 -22.46
C ASP A 608 -10.56 -28.50 -22.55
N THR A 609 -10.54 -29.07 -23.74
CA THR A 609 -11.15 -30.36 -24.10
C THR A 609 -10.38 -31.59 -23.60
N THR A 610 -9.74 -31.52 -22.44
CA THR A 610 -9.12 -32.68 -21.76
C THR A 610 -9.49 -32.63 -20.28
N GLU A 611 -10.77 -32.86 -20.04
CA GLU A 611 -11.49 -32.77 -18.77
C GLU A 611 -10.99 -33.85 -17.79
N ARG A 612 -10.10 -33.50 -16.87
CA ARG A 612 -9.96 -34.26 -15.62
C ARG A 612 -11.01 -33.74 -14.65
N LEU A 613 -11.97 -34.58 -14.29
CA LEU A 613 -12.89 -34.30 -13.19
C LEU A 613 -12.07 -34.03 -11.92
N HIS A 614 -12.65 -33.33 -10.93
CA HIS A 614 -12.13 -33.14 -9.55
C HIS A 614 -11.93 -34.46 -8.77
N ARG A 615 -11.78 -35.59 -9.47
CA ARG A 615 -11.89 -36.95 -8.97
C ARG A 615 -10.74 -37.78 -9.49
N SER A 616 -10.19 -38.60 -8.62
CA SER A 616 -9.19 -39.60 -8.97
C SER A 616 -9.86 -40.96 -9.08
N TYR A 617 -9.46 -41.75 -10.08
CA TYR A 617 -9.97 -43.09 -10.29
C TYR A 617 -8.94 -44.12 -9.85
N LEU A 618 -9.42 -45.21 -9.26
CA LEU A 618 -8.57 -46.32 -8.83
C LEU A 618 -8.53 -47.41 -9.90
N GLU A 619 -7.34 -47.93 -10.17
CA GLU A 619 -7.10 -49.12 -11.00
C GLU A 619 -6.78 -50.36 -10.14
N PRO A 620 -7.17 -51.57 -10.59
CA PRO A 620 -6.82 -52.80 -9.88
C PRO A 620 -5.29 -53.03 -9.82
N VAL A 621 -4.79 -53.51 -8.69
CA VAL A 621 -3.39 -53.92 -8.54
C VAL A 621 -3.23 -55.37 -9.02
N GLY A 622 -2.59 -55.57 -10.17
CA GLY A 622 -2.45 -56.89 -10.79
C GLY A 622 -1.78 -57.93 -9.89
N SER A 623 -0.79 -57.53 -9.08
CA SER A 623 -0.08 -58.43 -8.15
C SER A 623 -0.83 -58.67 -6.83
N SER A 624 -1.97 -58.03 -6.60
CA SER A 624 -2.72 -58.14 -5.33
C SER A 624 -4.23 -58.02 -5.59
N PRO A 625 -4.90 -59.12 -6.01
CA PRO A 625 -6.33 -59.11 -6.28
C PRO A 625 -7.16 -58.54 -5.11
N GLY A 626 -8.12 -57.67 -5.43
CA GLY A 626 -8.95 -56.97 -4.44
C GLY A 626 -8.35 -55.67 -3.91
N TRP A 627 -7.11 -55.35 -4.27
CA TRP A 627 -6.49 -54.05 -4.02
C TRP A 627 -6.57 -53.16 -5.26
N PHE A 628 -6.66 -51.86 -5.01
CA PHE A 628 -6.73 -50.82 -6.02
C PHE A 628 -5.78 -49.68 -5.68
N GLN A 629 -5.26 -48.98 -6.67
CA GLN A 629 -4.35 -47.84 -6.51
C GLN A 629 -4.67 -46.74 -7.52
N VAL A 630 -4.20 -45.52 -7.31
CA VAL A 630 -4.25 -44.48 -8.36
C VAL A 630 -3.17 -44.75 -9.42
N ALA A 631 -3.32 -44.15 -10.59
CA ALA A 631 -2.26 -44.16 -11.59
C ALA A 631 -1.05 -43.34 -11.09
N GLU A 632 0.14 -43.67 -11.59
CA GLU A 632 1.41 -43.10 -11.11
C GLU A 632 1.49 -41.58 -11.19
N GLN A 633 0.93 -41.00 -12.25
CA GLN A 633 0.88 -39.54 -12.41
C GLN A 633 -0.06 -38.83 -11.42
N ASP A 634 -0.98 -39.56 -10.79
CA ASP A 634 -1.99 -39.03 -9.87
C ASP A 634 -1.67 -39.38 -8.41
N THR A 635 -0.49 -39.97 -8.16
CA THR A 635 0.00 -40.23 -6.80
C THR A 635 0.20 -38.92 -6.04
N PRO A 636 -0.30 -38.80 -4.80
CA PRO A 636 -0.13 -37.61 -3.99
C PRO A 636 1.34 -37.24 -3.82
N GLU A 637 1.66 -35.98 -4.06
CA GLU A 637 2.87 -35.31 -3.59
C GLU A 637 2.63 -34.76 -2.17
N GLN A 638 3.65 -34.20 -1.52
CA GLN A 638 3.50 -33.60 -0.18
C GLN A 638 2.29 -32.63 -0.13
N TYR A 639 1.36 -32.86 0.80
CA TYR A 639 0.09 -32.13 0.97
C TYR A 639 -0.88 -32.20 -0.22
N GLY A 640 -0.57 -33.02 -1.22
CA GLY A 640 -1.48 -33.37 -2.29
C GLY A 640 -2.51 -34.41 -1.84
N ALA A 641 -3.62 -34.45 -2.55
CA ALA A 641 -4.76 -35.30 -2.24
C ALA A 641 -5.45 -35.89 -3.48
N ASN A 642 -6.08 -37.04 -3.27
CA ASN A 642 -7.00 -37.67 -4.20
C ASN A 642 -8.41 -37.71 -3.59
N ILE A 643 -9.41 -37.37 -4.41
CA ILE A 643 -10.83 -37.52 -4.07
C ILE A 643 -11.41 -38.63 -4.94
N ILE A 644 -11.79 -39.76 -4.33
CA ILE A 644 -12.19 -40.96 -5.06
C ILE A 644 -13.68 -41.23 -4.84
N PRO A 645 -14.51 -41.17 -5.88
CA PRO A 645 -15.91 -41.55 -5.78
C PRO A 645 -16.08 -43.07 -5.58
N LEU A 646 -16.95 -43.45 -4.64
CA LEU A 646 -17.25 -44.85 -4.33
C LEU A 646 -18.74 -45.16 -4.57
N THR A 647 -19.02 -46.36 -5.08
CA THR A 647 -20.36 -46.93 -5.12
C THR A 647 -20.58 -47.81 -3.89
N MET A 648 -21.61 -47.51 -3.09
CA MET A 648 -22.00 -48.34 -1.94
C MET A 648 -22.77 -49.59 -2.41
N ILE A 649 -22.19 -50.78 -2.24
CA ILE A 649 -22.78 -52.03 -2.73
C ILE A 649 -23.89 -52.49 -1.79
N GLY A 650 -25.12 -52.58 -2.28
CA GLY A 650 -26.25 -53.08 -1.49
C GLY A 650 -26.85 -52.06 -0.52
N LYS A 651 -26.47 -50.77 -0.61
CA LYS A 651 -27.05 -49.67 0.16
C LYS A 651 -28.57 -49.61 -0.05
N VAL A 652 -29.33 -49.67 1.04
CA VAL A 652 -30.78 -49.37 1.03
C VAL A 652 -30.99 -47.91 1.44
N GLY A 653 -31.81 -47.18 0.67
CA GLY A 653 -32.13 -45.78 0.96
C GLY A 653 -32.74 -45.63 2.36
N GLY A 654 -32.25 -44.65 3.13
CA GLY A 654 -32.72 -44.38 4.50
C GLY A 654 -32.15 -45.29 5.59
N GLN A 655 -31.41 -46.35 5.26
CA GLN A 655 -30.79 -47.27 6.24
C GLN A 655 -29.27 -47.07 6.34
N PRO A 656 -28.65 -47.14 7.53
CA PRO A 656 -27.20 -47.14 7.67
C PRO A 656 -26.52 -48.22 6.82
N HIS A 657 -25.25 -48.03 6.45
CA HIS A 657 -24.52 -48.96 5.61
C HIS A 657 -23.06 -49.12 6.01
N SER A 658 -22.65 -50.36 6.22
CA SER A 658 -21.29 -50.67 6.64
C SER A 658 -20.33 -50.62 5.48
N VAL A 659 -19.29 -49.79 5.59
CA VAL A 659 -18.17 -49.75 4.66
C VAL A 659 -16.89 -49.99 5.45
N THR A 660 -16.01 -50.80 4.91
CA THR A 660 -14.68 -51.02 5.49
C THR A 660 -13.63 -50.82 4.42
N VAL A 661 -12.63 -49.97 4.69
CA VAL A 661 -11.52 -49.70 3.79
C VAL A 661 -10.22 -50.03 4.52
N ASN A 662 -9.36 -50.82 3.88
CA ASN A 662 -8.01 -51.08 4.31
C ASN A 662 -7.04 -50.29 3.42
N LEU A 663 -6.22 -49.46 4.05
CA LEU A 663 -5.27 -48.54 3.43
C LEU A 663 -3.84 -49.04 3.67
N ASP A 664 -3.07 -49.13 2.60
CA ASP A 664 -1.68 -49.52 2.66
C ASP A 664 -0.86 -48.51 1.87
N GLY A 665 -0.32 -47.52 2.58
CA GLY A 665 0.68 -46.60 2.06
C GLY A 665 2.06 -47.25 2.16
N TYR A 666 2.85 -47.23 1.10
CA TYR A 666 4.18 -47.83 1.10
C TYR A 666 5.23 -46.83 0.64
N MET A 667 6.41 -46.91 1.25
CA MET A 667 7.48 -45.95 1.01
C MET A 667 8.42 -46.44 -0.07
N GLN A 668 8.80 -45.55 -0.99
CA GLN A 668 10.02 -45.75 -1.75
C GLN A 668 11.24 -45.59 -0.81
N PRO A 669 12.37 -46.25 -1.07
CA PRO A 669 13.59 -46.07 -0.26
C PRO A 669 13.98 -44.58 -0.16
N GLY A 670 14.09 -44.06 1.07
CA GLY A 670 14.43 -42.64 1.33
C GLY A 670 13.23 -41.70 1.55
N GLN A 671 12.01 -42.24 1.67
CA GLN A 671 10.80 -41.47 1.99
C GLN A 671 10.39 -41.55 3.47
N SER A 672 9.56 -40.61 3.91
CA SER A 672 8.95 -40.57 5.25
C SER A 672 7.47 -40.97 5.22
N GLU A 673 6.96 -41.62 6.27
CA GLU A 673 5.55 -42.03 6.36
C GLU A 673 4.61 -40.81 6.36
N GLY A 674 3.37 -40.98 5.89
CA GLY A 674 2.38 -39.89 5.94
C GLY A 674 1.12 -40.00 5.07
N ILE A 675 0.58 -41.19 4.79
CA ILE A 675 -0.68 -41.30 4.03
C ILE A 675 -1.88 -41.36 4.97
N TYR A 676 -2.80 -40.40 4.84
CA TYR A 676 -4.03 -40.30 5.62
C TYR A 676 -5.24 -40.47 4.74
N ALA A 677 -6.28 -41.12 5.26
CA ALA A 677 -7.55 -41.27 4.57
C ALA A 677 -8.74 -40.88 5.43
N THR A 678 -9.80 -40.40 4.77
CA THR A 678 -11.09 -40.07 5.37
C THR A 678 -12.20 -40.50 4.41
N LEU A 679 -13.20 -41.23 4.91
CA LEU A 679 -14.44 -41.48 4.17
C LEU A 679 -15.37 -40.28 4.35
N VAL A 680 -15.94 -39.82 3.25
CA VAL A 680 -16.85 -38.67 3.22
C VAL A 680 -18.17 -39.12 2.60
N ALA A 681 -19.22 -39.11 3.41
CA ALA A 681 -20.58 -39.34 2.93
C ALA A 681 -21.27 -37.98 2.74
N ALA A 682 -22.09 -37.86 1.70
CA ALA A 682 -22.80 -36.61 1.42
C ALA A 682 -24.22 -36.85 0.88
N SER A 683 -25.08 -35.84 1.02
CA SER A 683 -26.40 -35.77 0.39
C SER A 683 -26.80 -34.33 0.10
N GLY A 684 -27.82 -34.13 -0.75
CA GLY A 684 -28.34 -32.80 -1.11
C GLY A 684 -27.59 -32.13 -2.27
N SER A 685 -27.77 -30.82 -2.40
CA SER A 685 -26.97 -29.91 -3.23
C SER A 685 -27.18 -28.45 -2.82
N GLY A 686 -26.24 -27.57 -3.16
CA GLY A 686 -26.26 -26.17 -2.75
C GLY A 686 -26.33 -26.01 -1.23
N ALA A 687 -27.11 -25.03 -0.79
CA ALA A 687 -27.37 -24.76 0.62
C ALA A 687 -27.96 -25.97 1.40
N SER A 688 -28.50 -26.98 0.71
CA SER A 688 -29.07 -28.18 1.35
C SER A 688 -28.06 -29.28 1.64
N THR A 689 -26.80 -29.11 1.25
CA THR A 689 -25.78 -30.15 1.35
C THR A 689 -25.51 -30.57 2.79
N GLN A 690 -25.52 -31.88 3.03
CA GLN A 690 -25.13 -32.51 4.29
C GLN A 690 -23.87 -33.34 4.04
N GLU A 691 -22.93 -33.28 4.98
CA GLU A 691 -21.68 -34.03 4.92
C GLU A 691 -21.42 -34.72 6.25
N TRP A 692 -20.88 -35.93 6.17
CA TRP A 692 -20.46 -36.74 7.31
C TRP A 692 -19.07 -37.30 7.02
N LEU A 693 -18.17 -37.14 7.97
CA LEU A 693 -16.79 -37.60 7.87
C LEU A 693 -16.61 -38.80 8.81
N SER A 694 -15.93 -39.85 8.35
CA SER A 694 -15.39 -40.85 9.27
C SER A 694 -14.26 -40.24 10.10
N PRO A 695 -13.83 -40.91 11.19
CA PRO A 695 -12.50 -40.65 11.73
C PRO A 695 -11.45 -40.78 10.61
N THR A 696 -10.50 -39.85 10.57
CA THR A 696 -9.32 -39.96 9.72
C THR A 696 -8.39 -41.04 10.27
N TRP A 697 -7.79 -41.84 9.40
CA TRP A 697 -6.85 -42.88 9.81
C TRP A 697 -5.61 -42.93 8.91
N GLN A 698 -4.53 -43.51 9.44
CA GLN A 698 -3.26 -43.72 8.76
C GLN A 698 -2.95 -45.22 8.74
N GLY A 699 -2.92 -45.82 7.55
CA GLY A 699 -2.64 -47.24 7.36
C GLY A 699 -3.65 -48.19 8.03
N GLY A 700 -3.71 -49.43 7.54
CA GLY A 700 -4.61 -50.44 8.07
C GLY A 700 -6.09 -50.18 7.78
N GLN A 701 -6.95 -50.85 8.56
CA GLN A 701 -8.38 -50.98 8.29
C GLN A 701 -9.24 -50.02 9.10
N GLN A 702 -10.13 -49.29 8.43
CA GLN A 702 -11.18 -48.48 9.03
C GLN A 702 -12.55 -49.00 8.62
N ALA A 703 -13.38 -49.35 9.61
CA ALA A 703 -14.80 -49.64 9.42
C ALA A 703 -15.63 -48.41 9.80
N TRP A 704 -16.67 -48.11 9.02
CA TRP A 704 -17.53 -46.96 9.26
C TRP A 704 -18.97 -47.27 8.85
N GLU A 705 -19.92 -46.90 9.71
CA GLU A 705 -21.35 -46.95 9.42
C GLU A 705 -21.78 -45.66 8.74
N VAL A 706 -21.93 -45.70 7.42
CA VAL A 706 -22.39 -44.58 6.60
C VAL A 706 -23.84 -44.23 6.98
N PRO A 707 -24.17 -42.96 7.26
CA PRO A 707 -25.52 -42.56 7.63
C PRO A 707 -26.59 -42.93 6.58
N GLY A 708 -27.79 -43.26 7.05
CA GLY A 708 -28.89 -43.69 6.18
C GLY A 708 -29.30 -42.66 5.13
N ALA A 709 -29.18 -41.37 5.47
CA ALA A 709 -29.49 -40.23 4.60
C ALA A 709 -28.44 -39.95 3.51
N ALA A 710 -27.25 -40.54 3.58
CA ALA A 710 -26.21 -40.31 2.59
C ALA A 710 -26.58 -40.95 1.24
N THR A 711 -26.37 -40.18 0.17
CA THR A 711 -26.60 -40.60 -1.22
C THR A 711 -25.30 -40.76 -2.00
N HIS A 712 -24.21 -40.16 -1.53
CA HIS A 712 -22.87 -40.25 -2.13
C HIS A 712 -21.86 -40.71 -1.08
N LEU A 713 -20.81 -41.38 -1.54
CA LEU A 713 -19.66 -41.77 -0.74
C LEU A 713 -18.38 -41.49 -1.51
N TYR A 714 -17.40 -40.91 -0.82
CA TYR A 714 -16.08 -40.64 -1.33
C TYR A 714 -15.02 -41.15 -0.36
N LEU A 715 -13.87 -41.53 -0.90
CA LEU A 715 -12.65 -41.74 -0.14
C LEU A 715 -11.69 -40.61 -0.50
N THR A 716 -11.26 -39.86 0.51
CA THR A 716 -10.15 -38.93 0.35
C THR A 716 -8.87 -39.58 0.85
N VAL A 717 -7.78 -39.40 0.11
CA VAL A 717 -6.43 -39.85 0.49
C VAL A 717 -5.48 -38.69 0.31
N THR A 718 -4.73 -38.31 1.33
CA THR A 718 -3.81 -37.16 1.31
C THR A 718 -2.45 -37.55 1.89
N ALA A 719 -1.39 -36.96 1.34
CA ALA A 719 -0.03 -37.14 1.83
C ALA A 719 0.35 -36.01 2.78
N ILE A 720 0.58 -36.33 4.04
CA ILE A 720 0.99 -35.41 5.09
C ILE A 720 2.24 -36.00 5.75
N PRO A 721 3.43 -35.81 5.14
CA PRO A 721 4.65 -36.38 5.67
C PRO A 721 5.00 -35.80 7.04
N SER A 722 5.50 -36.67 7.92
CA SER A 722 6.02 -36.27 9.24
C SER A 722 7.13 -35.22 9.14
N VAL A 723 7.91 -35.19 8.06
CA VAL A 723 8.93 -34.17 7.79
C VAL A 723 8.52 -33.31 6.60
N HIS A 724 8.53 -31.98 6.78
CA HIS A 724 8.31 -31.05 5.67
C HIS A 724 9.54 -30.96 4.77
N ARG A 725 9.34 -31.00 3.45
CA ARG A 725 10.38 -30.71 2.45
C ARG A 725 10.06 -29.43 1.69
N ASN A 726 11.10 -28.61 1.52
CA ASN A 726 11.01 -27.31 0.84
C ASN A 726 11.21 -27.50 -0.67
N TYR A 727 10.36 -26.88 -1.48
CA TYR A 727 10.42 -26.96 -2.95
C TYR A 727 10.59 -25.58 -3.58
N ILE A 728 11.53 -25.44 -4.52
CA ILE A 728 11.80 -24.18 -5.23
C ILE A 728 10.86 -24.07 -6.44
N TRP A 729 10.55 -22.82 -6.84
CA TRP A 729 9.90 -22.47 -8.12
C TRP A 729 10.26 -23.40 -9.29
N SER A 730 9.28 -23.67 -10.15
CA SER A 730 9.34 -24.44 -11.41
C SER A 730 9.03 -25.94 -11.27
N HIS A 731 7.77 -26.24 -11.59
CA HIS A 731 7.22 -27.57 -11.80
C HIS A 731 7.09 -27.83 -13.32
N PRO A 732 8.14 -28.22 -14.07
CA PRO A 732 7.90 -28.86 -15.34
C PRO A 732 7.45 -30.30 -15.07
N PHE A 733 6.23 -30.65 -15.50
CA PHE A 733 5.90 -32.05 -15.77
C PHE A 733 6.89 -32.51 -16.86
N HIS A 734 8.02 -33.08 -16.45
CA HIS A 734 9.15 -33.45 -17.29
C HIS A 734 9.71 -32.35 -18.21
N GLY A 735 10.74 -31.65 -17.73
CA GLY A 735 11.71 -30.95 -18.56
C GLY A 735 13.11 -31.30 -18.06
N ALA A 736 13.92 -31.95 -18.89
CA ALA A 736 15.29 -32.31 -18.54
C ALA A 736 16.08 -31.05 -18.14
N GLY A 737 16.53 -30.96 -16.87
CA GLY A 737 17.47 -29.92 -16.44
C GLY A 737 17.33 -29.37 -15.01
N VAL A 738 16.23 -29.63 -14.29
CA VAL A 738 16.07 -29.21 -12.88
C VAL A 738 16.00 -30.47 -12.01
N GLY A 739 17.05 -30.72 -11.21
CA GLY A 739 17.32 -32.01 -10.55
C GLY A 739 16.58 -32.29 -9.24
N GLN A 740 15.36 -31.78 -9.02
CA GLN A 740 14.55 -32.11 -7.83
C GLN A 740 13.32 -32.92 -8.23
N GLU A 741 13.36 -34.24 -8.01
CA GLU A 741 12.16 -35.09 -8.03
C GLU A 741 11.33 -34.78 -6.78
N ILE A 742 10.07 -34.35 -6.96
CA ILE A 742 9.14 -34.16 -5.85
C ILE A 742 8.79 -35.52 -5.26
N GLU A 743 8.80 -35.60 -3.93
CA GLU A 743 8.44 -36.82 -3.21
C GLU A 743 6.96 -37.17 -3.42
N ARG A 744 6.71 -38.39 -3.92
CA ARG A 744 5.38 -38.95 -4.12
C ARG A 744 5.08 -40.05 -3.11
N PHE A 745 3.84 -40.16 -2.67
CA PHE A 745 3.43 -41.07 -1.60
C PHE A 745 2.45 -42.11 -2.17
N PRO A 746 2.96 -43.23 -2.73
CA PRO A 746 2.11 -44.25 -3.32
C PRO A 746 1.33 -45.01 -2.26
N TYR A 747 0.12 -45.41 -2.62
CA TYR A 747 -0.76 -46.16 -1.75
C TYR A 747 -1.64 -47.11 -2.55
N ARG A 748 -2.19 -48.10 -1.84
CA ARG A 748 -3.26 -48.96 -2.34
C ARG A 748 -4.34 -49.13 -1.29
N VAL A 749 -5.54 -49.45 -1.74
CA VAL A 749 -6.71 -49.68 -0.88
C VAL A 749 -7.43 -50.96 -1.26
N SER A 750 -7.97 -51.65 -0.27
CA SER A 750 -8.98 -52.70 -0.46
C SER A 750 -10.23 -52.32 0.32
N MET A 751 -11.40 -52.74 -0.16
CA MET A 751 -12.67 -52.28 0.42
C MET A 751 -13.75 -53.34 0.41
N THR A 752 -14.60 -53.30 1.42
CA THR A 752 -15.80 -54.13 1.59
C THR A 752 -17.01 -53.22 1.83
N GLY A 753 -18.16 -53.55 1.25
CA GLY A 753 -19.37 -52.72 1.31
C GLY A 753 -19.38 -51.55 0.31
N ALA A 754 -18.28 -51.30 -0.40
CA ALA A 754 -18.19 -50.32 -1.48
C ALA A 754 -17.21 -50.80 -2.57
N VAL A 755 -17.29 -50.19 -3.76
CA VAL A 755 -16.29 -50.32 -4.84
C VAL A 755 -15.96 -48.96 -5.44
N PRO A 756 -14.76 -48.76 -6.01
CA PRO A 756 -14.46 -47.54 -6.74
C PRO A 756 -15.42 -47.39 -7.92
N VAL A 757 -15.89 -46.16 -8.17
CA VAL A 757 -16.60 -45.85 -9.42
C VAL A 757 -15.63 -46.06 -10.58
N ARG A 758 -16.07 -46.76 -11.62
CA ARG A 758 -15.30 -46.90 -12.86
C ARG A 758 -15.46 -45.64 -13.71
N SER A 759 -14.39 -45.26 -14.41
CA SER A 759 -14.44 -44.25 -15.48
C SER A 759 -15.65 -44.46 -16.38
N GLU A 760 -16.48 -43.44 -16.59
CA GLU A 760 -17.74 -43.56 -17.36
C GLU A 760 -17.47 -43.73 -18.86
N THR A 761 -16.31 -43.28 -19.36
CA THR A 761 -15.82 -43.60 -20.72
C THR A 761 -14.33 -43.99 -20.75
N PRO A 762 -13.87 -44.77 -21.75
CA PRO A 762 -12.43 -45.06 -22.00
C PRO A 762 -11.59 -43.82 -22.34
N THR A 763 -12.23 -42.68 -22.62
CA THR A 763 -11.58 -41.39 -22.92
C THR A 763 -11.36 -40.53 -21.67
N ASP A 764 -12.07 -40.81 -20.56
CA ASP A 764 -11.86 -40.12 -19.28
C ASP A 764 -10.68 -40.71 -18.49
N THR A 765 -10.21 -41.90 -18.86
CA THR A 765 -8.87 -42.36 -18.45
C THR A 765 -7.85 -41.55 -19.26
N PRO A 766 -6.87 -40.88 -18.62
CA PRO A 766 -5.75 -40.30 -19.35
C PRO A 766 -5.17 -41.40 -20.22
N ASN A 767 -5.22 -41.23 -21.54
CA ASN A 767 -4.56 -42.17 -22.43
C ASN A 767 -3.10 -42.17 -21.99
N PRO A 768 -2.55 -43.27 -21.44
CA PRO A 768 -1.13 -43.31 -21.15
C PRO A 768 -0.49 -43.23 -22.52
N GLY A 769 -0.05 -42.03 -22.93
CA GLY A 769 0.82 -41.88 -24.09
C GLY A 769 1.90 -42.95 -23.94
N GLY A 770 2.29 -43.61 -25.04
CA GLY A 770 3.04 -44.88 -25.05
C GLY A 770 4.38 -44.93 -24.29
N GLY A 771 4.71 -43.94 -23.45
CA GLY A 771 5.77 -43.92 -22.45
C GLY A 771 5.34 -43.63 -21.00
N ALA A 772 4.05 -43.67 -20.62
CA ALA A 772 3.66 -43.58 -19.21
C ALA A 772 4.12 -44.85 -18.47
N ILE A 773 5.10 -44.68 -17.59
CA ILE A 773 5.56 -45.72 -16.68
C ILE A 773 4.41 -45.97 -15.70
N ARG A 774 3.95 -47.22 -15.60
CA ARG A 774 3.01 -47.65 -14.57
C ARG A 774 3.83 -48.06 -13.35
N HIS A 775 3.28 -47.83 -12.16
CA HIS A 775 3.93 -48.12 -10.89
C HIS A 775 4.66 -49.47 -10.89
N ILE A 776 5.85 -49.44 -10.29
CA ILE A 776 6.47 -50.63 -9.72
C ILE A 776 5.61 -51.02 -8.52
N ASN A 777 4.91 -52.15 -8.61
CA ASN A 777 4.16 -52.75 -7.51
C ASN A 777 5.08 -52.95 -6.28
N PRO A 778 4.53 -53.09 -5.05
CA PRO A 778 5.35 -53.33 -3.85
C PRO A 778 6.30 -54.54 -3.93
N ASP A 779 6.00 -55.50 -4.81
CA ASP A 779 6.82 -56.68 -5.11
C ASP A 779 7.87 -56.47 -6.23
N ARG A 780 8.00 -55.23 -6.70
CA ARG A 780 8.83 -54.79 -7.83
C ARG A 780 8.37 -55.22 -9.23
N SER A 781 7.16 -55.76 -9.37
CA SER A 781 6.60 -56.05 -10.69
C SER A 781 6.04 -54.78 -11.36
N LEU A 782 6.12 -54.69 -12.68
CA LEU A 782 5.42 -53.65 -13.44
C LEU A 782 3.93 -54.00 -13.46
N ALA A 783 3.04 -53.04 -13.16
CA ALA A 783 1.60 -53.27 -13.21
C ALA A 783 1.18 -53.87 -14.57
N GLY A 784 0.70 -55.11 -14.55
CA GLY A 784 0.29 -55.87 -15.73
C GLY A 784 -0.97 -55.29 -16.37
N ARG A 785 -1.07 -55.42 -17.71
CA ARG A 785 -2.24 -55.04 -18.52
C ARG A 785 -3.49 -55.81 -18.16
#